data_AF-A0A2E0EZZ0-F1
#
_entry.id   AF-A0A2E0EZZ0-F1
#
_cell.length_a   1.000
_cell.length_b   1.000
_cell.length_c   1.000
_cell.angle_alpha   90.00
_cell.angle_beta   90.00
_cell.angle_gamma   90.00
#
_symmetry.space_group_name_H-M   'P 1'
#
loop_
_entity.id
_entity.type
_entity.pdbx_description
1 polymer ?
#
loop_
_entity_poly.entity_id
_entity_poly.type
_entity_poly.pdbx_seq_one_letter_code
_entity_poly.pdbx_strand_id
1 'polypeptide(L)'
;IGVNTSGIDLRNSRAIDNNCNGFKGYMIDSATIIDNLTLEGNGESASINRNDRAGMFLRSVNWAPQIRNLSVNSSAMDGIFLSKASFQGYNWISTNNNGHGMYVDEAHPDVANIHLANNGLNGLRVFDASNVELYDVESINNGGQAVLPSDGIGLFFEKANDLMSSTKNVSCTNCSSTNDAWGGVYVKDSVDIQFHGLSVTDPGNGALAVEVDNANLNFNGWVDIHGLDIQANRTGPVFQLVDTEARISGVRLNGAHNGMVWDGREVSLTSSLSDVVLSGSNCLEFTDLHLVEAVDIDVSACTGQINFRDSTVNMSNSIQGTSVAFDMTGQPSTLRWIDSGDLGTLNVGVGSLVDEMWSLHVWATNQHNHGLPNAVVNLSFNQFEADQTHTLPYSGHTIVGPFSAQQTDWMGSSAWTEYWVGCEYEGERTDSGQPEPIPTNRVPNFSSPLVICEITLTNQAPLIIWESPLDEDVFGSGAIVEFNASETWDLDDDPIVFTWSSNIDGQFSSSSQFTVNDGNGLTLSDGQHIITLEACDNQGNCANESRDIELRNLPPVIDIITDPGVDLDGAIRLYRTASLHINMTGTTDPEGDSILCGIDVSYRSNQGTIEPCAMEWNATFLDASDSQSSFTYTISVTDGVNPPIDLIYQIELINELPHPEFSVTRMGNTSAFMVQLDSFGSYDPEGDPIIYRWSSNLLGLLLDDGDGIWVGRLPAGAHEITLEVSDDRVEHLDVWASHTETLLVENTPSTAMISSHSDFSTDSSVVHEFESEGSGDWDLPCSEYTELWASTHICEDGMVVNPDNVAVRWDSSLVNGALGTDWALSTRLPAGQQTISFTVDDGLHPPSVSSIVVDVSDSAPVLVLTSPVPGIEVDSDAPVLFDFRDSFDADGDAFTVNISSDLIEELIVENGTTDYWYNDMLPSGVHNLTITLTDETGKSRIENQILHVNPTGPQAVISSLNEGTYIAPGEVITLDGSQSWDADEDIIQYIWREVENSGTIELANDENFTDWFPPGQHTFTLTVRDSRGVTDTAWVNITVGKSNPVLSQLTVNMDELEGDIKNDLIVTVFLQDADGTTQMEGSVQGRVSFGSTNNEFTMVDDGTGGDETAGDGTYTGTITTNPGAENWASVEVWALDGDLSSNVVKEQLSVHHASGISGIFGLLGSTGITALVALVLILALVGGLYVLRGKRRLAADLELIESWGGGMGAEQMFDLGDDETAPKLPDMEAEAPPAMSDFGEP
;
A
#
# COMPACT_ATOMS: atom_id res chain seq x y z
N ILE A 1 36.52 30.92 9.06
CA ILE A 1 36.80 29.63 9.75
C ILE A 1 37.19 28.62 8.68
N GLY A 2 38.23 27.81 8.90
CA GLY A 2 38.66 26.78 7.93
C GLY A 2 39.01 25.49 8.67
N VAL A 3 38.41 24.39 8.25
CA VAL A 3 38.48 23.09 8.93
C VAL A 3 38.65 21.94 7.94
N ASN A 4 39.45 20.95 8.34
CA ASN A 4 39.78 19.75 7.58
C ASN A 4 40.04 18.63 8.59
N THR A 5 38.96 18.04 9.11
CA THR A 5 38.94 17.09 10.23
C THR A 5 37.60 16.39 10.29
N SER A 6 37.57 15.18 10.85
CA SER A 6 36.38 14.63 11.48
C SER A 6 36.00 15.46 12.72
N GLY A 7 34.70 15.61 12.99
CA GLY A 7 34.14 16.20 14.20
C GLY A 7 34.39 17.70 14.43
N ILE A 8 33.38 18.54 14.22
CA ILE A 8 33.35 19.95 14.65
C ILE A 8 31.98 20.26 15.27
N ASP A 9 31.93 20.74 16.51
CA ASP A 9 30.74 21.41 17.06
C ASP A 9 30.95 22.93 17.06
N LEU A 10 30.13 23.65 16.30
CA LEU A 10 30.23 25.10 16.10
C LEU A 10 28.86 25.77 16.29
N ARG A 11 28.59 26.23 17.51
CA ARG A 11 27.32 26.89 17.87
C ARG A 11 27.46 28.41 18.02
N ASN A 12 26.38 29.15 17.75
CA ASN A 12 26.22 30.59 18.02
C ASN A 12 27.40 31.46 17.53
N SER A 13 27.93 31.14 16.35
CA SER A 13 29.23 31.61 15.89
C SER A 13 29.11 32.63 14.75
N ARG A 14 30.08 33.54 14.64
CA ARG A 14 30.06 34.62 13.64
C ARG A 14 31.41 34.84 12.97
N ALA A 15 31.41 35.03 11.66
CA ALA A 15 32.59 35.44 10.87
C ALA A 15 32.22 36.67 10.01
N ILE A 16 32.88 37.79 10.26
CA ILE A 16 32.56 39.11 9.68
C ILE A 16 33.78 39.69 8.97
N ASP A 17 33.59 40.29 7.78
CA ASP A 17 34.58 41.04 6.99
C ASP A 17 35.88 40.26 6.67
N ASN A 18 35.81 38.94 6.50
CA ASN A 18 37.01 38.14 6.21
C ASN A 18 37.34 38.20 4.71
N ASN A 19 38.57 38.57 4.38
CA ASN A 19 39.13 38.49 3.02
C ASN A 19 39.54 37.05 2.64
N CYS A 20 38.65 36.10 2.94
CA CYS A 20 38.65 34.67 2.65
C CYS A 20 37.27 34.11 3.03
N ASN A 21 37.01 32.80 2.86
CA ASN A 21 35.74 32.20 3.26
C ASN A 21 35.39 32.46 4.75
N GLY A 22 34.13 32.83 5.00
CA GLY A 22 33.57 32.92 6.35
C GLY A 22 33.55 31.53 7.02
N PHE A 23 33.15 30.51 6.28
CA PHE A 23 33.34 29.10 6.63
C PHE A 23 33.88 28.29 5.44
N LYS A 24 34.89 27.44 5.67
CA LYS A 24 35.48 26.53 4.69
C LYS A 24 35.59 25.14 5.30
N GLY A 25 34.73 24.21 4.89
CA GLY A 25 34.76 22.81 5.29
C GLY A 25 35.33 21.92 4.20
N TYR A 26 36.22 21.00 4.57
CA TYR A 26 36.76 19.97 3.69
C TYR A 26 36.85 18.65 4.45
N MET A 27 36.42 17.53 3.87
CA MET A 27 36.48 16.20 4.52
C MET A 27 35.88 16.16 5.94
N ILE A 28 34.75 16.87 6.11
CA ILE A 28 33.93 16.82 7.33
C ILE A 28 32.90 15.69 7.25
N ASP A 29 32.53 15.15 8.41
CA ASP A 29 31.76 13.91 8.59
C ASP A 29 30.55 14.09 9.52
N SER A 30 29.82 13.00 9.78
CA SER A 30 28.62 12.95 10.63
C SER A 30 28.78 13.52 12.05
N ALA A 31 29.99 13.56 12.59
CA ALA A 31 30.28 14.19 13.89
C ALA A 31 30.31 15.74 13.82
N THR A 32 29.98 16.34 12.67
CA THR A 32 29.97 17.79 12.46
C THR A 32 28.59 18.40 12.68
N ILE A 33 28.48 19.25 13.71
CA ILE A 33 27.28 20.02 14.07
C ILE A 33 27.61 21.51 13.92
N ILE A 34 26.83 22.22 13.10
CA ILE A 34 26.88 23.67 12.96
C ILE A 34 25.50 24.21 13.28
N ASP A 35 25.40 25.11 14.26
CA ASP A 35 24.11 25.68 14.67
C ASP A 35 24.22 27.19 14.94
N ASN A 36 23.35 28.00 14.32
CA ASN A 36 23.34 29.46 14.45
C ASN A 36 24.69 30.09 14.04
N LEU A 37 25.03 29.95 12.75
CA LEU A 37 26.28 30.47 12.15
C LEU A 37 25.98 31.68 11.26
N THR A 38 26.53 32.85 11.59
CA THR A 38 26.42 34.07 10.76
C THR A 38 27.71 34.37 10.01
N LEU A 39 27.65 34.48 8.68
CA LEU A 39 28.75 34.81 7.78
C LEU A 39 28.43 36.11 7.03
N GLU A 40 29.10 37.21 7.40
CA GLU A 40 28.80 38.57 6.91
C GLU A 40 30.03 39.18 6.20
N GLY A 41 29.89 39.63 4.94
CA GLY A 41 30.94 40.38 4.22
C GLY A 41 32.21 39.58 3.85
N ASN A 42 32.08 38.27 3.61
CA ASN A 42 33.24 37.36 3.46
C ASN A 42 33.60 37.03 2.00
N GLY A 43 34.84 36.57 1.79
CA GLY A 43 35.37 36.03 0.53
C GLY A 43 36.57 36.83 -0.01
N GLU A 44 37.57 36.15 -0.59
CA GLU A 44 38.76 36.80 -1.17
C GLU A 44 38.44 37.39 -2.55
N SER A 45 37.97 38.65 -2.56
CA SER A 45 37.57 39.40 -3.75
C SER A 45 38.59 39.42 -4.90
N ALA A 46 39.88 39.23 -4.62
CA ALA A 46 40.95 39.18 -5.62
C ALA A 46 41.26 37.77 -6.15
N SER A 47 40.66 36.70 -5.61
CA SER A 47 40.89 35.33 -6.09
C SER A 47 40.25 35.11 -7.47
N ILE A 48 40.96 34.35 -8.30
CA ILE A 48 40.43 33.81 -9.56
C ILE A 48 39.54 32.58 -9.34
N ASN A 49 39.59 31.96 -8.16
CA ASN A 49 38.86 30.73 -7.88
C ASN A 49 37.50 31.03 -7.23
N ARG A 50 36.45 30.32 -7.65
CA ARG A 50 35.07 30.50 -7.17
C ARG A 50 34.94 30.15 -5.70
N ASN A 51 35.57 29.06 -5.28
CA ASN A 51 35.49 28.57 -3.90
C ASN A 51 36.01 29.57 -2.86
N ASP A 52 37.13 30.25 -3.09
CA ASP A 52 37.74 31.19 -2.13
C ASP A 52 36.95 32.51 -1.98
N ARG A 53 36.01 32.75 -2.89
CA ARG A 53 35.12 33.93 -2.91
C ARG A 53 33.75 33.70 -2.30
N ALA A 54 33.36 32.44 -2.04
CA ALA A 54 32.09 32.13 -1.42
C ALA A 54 32.07 32.53 0.07
N GLY A 55 30.89 32.89 0.60
CA GLY A 55 30.70 33.12 2.03
C GLY A 55 30.94 31.83 2.84
N MET A 56 30.25 30.77 2.44
CA MET A 56 30.43 29.40 2.88
C MET A 56 30.88 28.51 1.71
N PHE A 57 31.94 27.74 1.90
CA PHE A 57 32.36 26.68 0.97
C PHE A 57 32.46 25.34 1.68
N LEU A 58 31.74 24.33 1.16
CA LEU A 58 31.84 22.94 1.61
C LEU A 58 32.28 22.04 0.46
N ARG A 59 33.23 21.13 0.72
CA ARG A 59 33.64 20.14 -0.26
C ARG A 59 34.06 18.79 0.32
N SER A 60 33.78 17.71 -0.39
CA SER A 60 34.11 16.34 0.00
C SER A 60 33.54 16.03 1.38
N VAL A 61 32.24 16.31 1.54
CA VAL A 61 31.49 16.11 2.79
C VAL A 61 30.75 14.79 2.71
N ASN A 62 30.95 13.94 3.71
CA ASN A 62 30.30 12.64 3.81
C ASN A 62 29.16 12.73 4.83
N TRP A 63 28.02 12.11 4.51
CA TRP A 63 26.77 12.07 5.29
C TRP A 63 27.01 11.64 6.76
N ALA A 64 26.36 12.19 7.79
CA ALA A 64 25.31 13.22 7.84
C ALA A 64 25.65 14.37 8.83
N PRO A 65 26.48 15.36 8.45
CA PRO A 65 26.61 16.60 9.20
C PRO A 65 25.26 17.31 9.33
N GLN A 66 25.02 17.96 10.46
CA GLN A 66 23.83 18.79 10.66
C GLN A 66 24.19 20.28 10.66
N ILE A 67 23.60 21.04 9.73
CA ILE A 67 23.89 22.46 9.54
C ILE A 67 22.59 23.27 9.66
N ARG A 68 22.36 23.86 10.84
CA ARG A 68 21.10 24.53 11.20
C ARG A 68 21.29 26.03 11.42
N ASN A 69 20.25 26.80 11.13
CA ASN A 69 20.21 28.25 11.39
C ASN A 69 21.41 28.99 10.75
N LEU A 70 21.67 28.72 9.47
CA LEU A 70 22.77 29.32 8.72
C LEU A 70 22.34 30.66 8.13
N SER A 71 23.15 31.71 8.33
CA SER A 71 22.93 33.02 7.72
C SER A 71 24.18 33.50 6.99
N VAL A 72 24.06 33.75 5.69
CA VAL A 72 25.13 34.28 4.83
C VAL A 72 24.68 35.58 4.18
N ASN A 73 25.50 36.62 4.27
CA ASN A 73 25.18 37.95 3.78
C ASN A 73 26.39 38.62 3.10
N SER A 74 26.17 39.23 1.93
CA SER A 74 27.09 40.16 1.26
C SER A 74 28.46 39.56 0.87
N SER A 75 28.48 38.32 0.39
CA SER A 75 29.72 37.61 0.01
C SER A 75 30.34 38.08 -1.31
N ALA A 76 31.65 37.88 -1.46
CA ALA A 76 32.45 38.34 -2.62
C ALA A 76 32.18 37.57 -3.94
N MET A 77 31.57 36.39 -3.87
CA MET A 77 30.83 35.76 -4.96
C MET A 77 29.60 35.07 -4.35
N ASP A 78 29.51 33.75 -4.40
CA ASP A 78 28.32 33.01 -3.95
C ASP A 78 28.12 33.12 -2.43
N GLY A 79 26.89 33.04 -1.95
CA GLY A 79 26.63 32.91 -0.53
C GLY A 79 27.08 31.55 -0.02
N ILE A 80 26.40 30.51 -0.48
CA ILE A 80 26.68 29.11 -0.13
C ILE A 80 27.13 28.36 -1.39
N PHE A 81 28.27 27.70 -1.34
CA PHE A 81 28.77 26.85 -2.42
C PHE A 81 29.16 25.45 -1.89
N LEU A 82 28.46 24.44 -2.40
CA LEU A 82 28.62 23.02 -2.07
C LEU A 82 29.23 22.32 -3.29
N SER A 83 30.31 21.56 -3.12
CA SER A 83 30.97 20.82 -4.21
C SER A 83 31.31 19.40 -3.76
N LYS A 84 30.66 18.36 -4.29
CA LYS A 84 30.84 16.95 -3.85
C LYS A 84 30.58 16.78 -2.34
N ALA A 85 29.39 17.13 -1.88
CA ALA A 85 29.06 17.25 -0.46
C ALA A 85 27.67 16.68 -0.14
N SER A 86 27.54 15.81 0.86
CA SER A 86 26.26 15.18 1.25
C SER A 86 26.02 15.36 2.75
N PHE A 87 24.92 16.01 3.16
CA PHE A 87 24.64 16.41 4.54
C PHE A 87 23.18 16.87 4.71
N GLN A 88 22.74 17.09 5.96
CA GLN A 88 21.41 17.59 6.31
C GLN A 88 21.43 19.04 6.81
N GLY A 89 20.39 19.83 6.52
CA GLY A 89 20.30 21.23 6.95
C GLY A 89 18.89 21.78 7.16
N TYR A 90 18.79 22.85 7.95
CA TYR A 90 17.51 23.50 8.26
C TYR A 90 17.67 25.01 8.50
N ASN A 91 16.73 25.82 8.01
CA ASN A 91 16.65 27.27 8.22
C ASN A 91 17.93 28.00 7.72
N TRP A 92 18.03 28.15 6.40
CA TRP A 92 19.16 28.71 5.69
C TRP A 92 18.79 30.03 5.02
N ILE A 93 19.56 31.09 5.29
CA ILE A 93 19.33 32.43 4.76
C ILE A 93 20.57 32.88 3.98
N SER A 94 20.44 33.17 2.68
CA SER A 94 21.56 33.61 1.84
C SER A 94 21.20 34.86 1.02
N THR A 95 21.77 36.01 1.39
CA THR A 95 21.30 37.31 0.88
C THR A 95 22.39 38.28 0.42
N ASN A 96 22.07 39.13 -0.55
CA ASN A 96 22.91 40.23 -1.04
C ASN A 96 24.30 39.80 -1.57
N ASN A 97 24.51 38.52 -1.89
CA ASN A 97 25.81 38.01 -2.33
C ASN A 97 26.05 38.37 -3.81
N ASN A 98 27.31 38.52 -4.23
CA ASN A 98 27.62 38.94 -5.62
C ASN A 98 27.54 37.78 -6.65
N GLY A 99 27.46 36.53 -6.19
CA GLY A 99 27.27 35.33 -7.00
C GLY A 99 25.86 34.77 -6.85
N HIS A 100 25.73 33.44 -6.87
CA HIS A 100 24.46 32.76 -6.56
C HIS A 100 24.12 32.92 -5.07
N GLY A 101 22.85 32.79 -4.69
CA GLY A 101 22.45 32.61 -3.29
C GLY A 101 22.98 31.29 -2.73
N MET A 102 22.65 30.18 -3.43
CA MET A 102 23.14 28.84 -3.17
C MET A 102 23.56 28.16 -4.48
N TYR A 103 24.72 27.51 -4.47
CA TYR A 103 25.26 26.75 -5.60
C TYR A 103 25.58 25.31 -5.17
N VAL A 104 24.97 24.34 -5.85
CA VAL A 104 25.13 22.90 -5.65
C VAL A 104 25.84 22.33 -6.88
N ASP A 105 26.98 21.68 -6.68
CA ASP A 105 27.90 21.19 -7.72
C ASP A 105 28.31 19.75 -7.37
N GLU A 106 27.79 18.76 -8.10
CA GLU A 106 28.00 17.32 -7.80
C GLU A 106 27.66 16.93 -6.34
N ALA A 107 26.72 17.62 -5.69
CA ALA A 107 26.47 17.54 -4.25
C ALA A 107 25.03 17.13 -3.92
N HIS A 108 24.84 16.52 -2.74
CA HIS A 108 23.60 15.87 -2.29
C HIS A 108 23.07 16.47 -0.97
N PRO A 109 22.56 17.71 -0.98
CA PRO A 109 21.94 18.32 0.19
C PRO A 109 20.52 17.76 0.40
N ASP A 110 20.21 17.47 1.66
CA ASP A 110 18.86 17.38 2.22
C ASP A 110 18.66 18.64 3.08
N VAL A 111 17.92 19.64 2.59
CA VAL A 111 17.82 20.95 3.27
C VAL A 111 16.42 21.54 3.17
N ALA A 112 15.86 21.91 4.33
CA ALA A 112 14.56 22.55 4.45
C ALA A 112 14.64 24.02 4.92
N ASN A 113 13.65 24.84 4.52
CA ASN A 113 13.48 26.26 4.85
C ASN A 113 14.69 27.10 4.39
N ILE A 114 14.69 27.48 3.10
CA ILE A 114 15.82 28.15 2.42
C ILE A 114 15.40 29.49 1.79
N HIS A 115 15.83 30.61 2.36
CA HIS A 115 15.56 31.96 1.87
C HIS A 115 16.76 32.54 1.10
N LEU A 116 16.59 32.74 -0.21
CA LEU A 116 17.64 33.14 -1.16
C LEU A 116 17.27 34.47 -1.81
N ALA A 117 17.77 35.61 -1.30
CA ALA A 117 17.25 36.92 -1.70
C ALA A 117 18.29 38.01 -2.07
N ASN A 118 18.00 38.73 -3.15
CA ASN A 118 18.77 39.88 -3.68
C ASN A 118 20.21 39.54 -4.09
N ASN A 119 20.48 38.30 -4.51
CA ASN A 119 21.79 37.86 -4.95
C ASN A 119 22.08 38.29 -6.41
N GLY A 120 23.36 38.41 -6.76
CA GLY A 120 23.79 38.97 -8.04
C GLY A 120 23.50 38.06 -9.24
N LEU A 121 23.63 36.75 -9.04
CA LEU A 121 23.30 35.71 -10.01
C LEU A 121 22.06 34.93 -9.53
N ASN A 122 21.84 33.68 -9.98
CA ASN A 122 20.71 32.82 -9.58
C ASN A 122 20.44 32.82 -8.07
N GLY A 123 19.18 32.61 -7.66
CA GLY A 123 18.84 32.32 -6.27
C GLY A 123 19.45 30.99 -5.86
N LEU A 124 18.95 29.91 -6.48
CA LEU A 124 19.50 28.56 -6.44
C LEU A 124 20.07 28.17 -7.80
N ARG A 125 21.24 27.54 -7.83
CA ARG A 125 21.70 26.74 -8.98
C ARG A 125 22.11 25.34 -8.54
N VAL A 126 21.57 24.32 -9.20
CA VAL A 126 21.93 22.91 -9.06
C VAL A 126 22.59 22.45 -10.36
N PHE A 127 23.77 21.84 -10.26
CA PHE A 127 24.59 21.43 -11.40
C PHE A 127 25.21 20.04 -11.20
N ASP A 128 25.03 19.16 -12.19
CA ASP A 128 25.67 17.83 -12.27
C ASP A 128 25.45 16.97 -11.00
N ALA A 129 24.25 17.10 -10.39
CA ALA A 129 23.94 16.62 -9.05
C ALA A 129 22.63 15.84 -9.05
N SER A 130 22.68 14.55 -8.76
CA SER A 130 21.59 13.60 -9.00
C SER A 130 20.99 12.95 -7.76
N ASN A 131 21.08 13.62 -6.59
CA ASN A 131 20.34 13.25 -5.39
C ASN A 131 20.21 14.49 -4.48
N VAL A 132 19.19 15.31 -4.68
CA VAL A 132 19.07 16.67 -4.13
C VAL A 132 17.64 16.84 -3.60
N GLU A 133 17.48 17.05 -2.30
CA GLU A 133 16.16 17.15 -1.67
C GLU A 133 16.02 18.50 -0.97
N LEU A 134 15.09 19.32 -1.46
CA LEU A 134 14.93 20.71 -1.04
C LEU A 134 13.47 20.98 -0.66
N TYR A 135 13.28 21.61 0.49
CA TYR A 135 11.96 21.93 1.03
C TYR A 135 11.88 23.42 1.42
N ASP A 136 10.72 24.04 1.22
CA ASP A 136 10.45 25.44 1.58
C ASP A 136 11.50 26.44 1.03
N VAL A 137 11.72 26.42 -0.29
CA VAL A 137 12.71 27.30 -0.95
C VAL A 137 12.05 28.59 -1.45
N GLU A 138 12.55 29.75 -0.99
CA GLU A 138 12.07 31.07 -1.38
C GLU A 138 13.16 31.87 -2.10
N SER A 139 13.03 32.02 -3.43
CA SER A 139 13.91 32.86 -4.26
C SER A 139 13.28 34.23 -4.52
N ILE A 140 13.99 35.32 -4.18
CA ILE A 140 13.47 36.70 -4.36
C ILE A 140 14.51 37.67 -4.92
N ASN A 141 14.15 38.45 -5.97
CA ASN A 141 14.96 39.55 -6.51
C ASN A 141 16.40 39.19 -6.94
N ASN A 142 16.70 37.93 -7.24
CA ASN A 142 18.03 37.49 -7.63
C ASN A 142 18.32 37.78 -9.12
N GLY A 143 19.54 37.53 -9.57
CA GLY A 143 19.96 37.70 -10.97
C GLY A 143 20.21 39.15 -11.40
N GLY A 144 20.11 40.12 -10.49
CA GLY A 144 20.23 41.56 -10.80
C GLY A 144 21.59 42.02 -11.32
N GLN A 145 22.63 41.17 -11.27
CA GLN A 145 23.96 41.39 -11.84
C GLN A 145 24.29 40.41 -12.99
N ALA A 146 23.37 39.52 -13.36
CA ALA A 146 23.60 38.48 -14.35
C ALA A 146 23.81 39.05 -15.77
N VAL A 147 24.81 38.53 -16.48
CA VAL A 147 25.19 38.96 -17.85
C VAL A 147 24.57 38.03 -18.91
N LEU A 148 24.30 36.78 -18.55
CA LEU A 148 23.57 35.79 -19.35
C LEU A 148 22.24 35.49 -18.63
N PRO A 149 21.13 35.24 -19.36
CA PRO A 149 19.84 34.93 -18.73
C PRO A 149 19.92 33.72 -17.79
N SER A 150 20.61 32.65 -18.20
CA SER A 150 20.87 31.44 -17.42
C SER A 150 21.38 31.71 -16.00
N ASP A 151 22.16 32.77 -15.84
CA ASP A 151 22.87 33.07 -14.59
C ASP A 151 22.05 34.00 -13.67
N GLY A 152 20.78 34.26 -13.99
CA GLY A 152 19.89 35.13 -13.19
C GLY A 152 18.44 34.66 -13.10
N ILE A 153 18.21 33.37 -13.31
CA ILE A 153 16.95 32.65 -13.06
C ILE A 153 16.84 32.34 -11.57
N GLY A 154 15.64 32.36 -11.00
CA GLY A 154 15.41 32.10 -9.57
C GLY A 154 15.96 30.74 -9.13
N LEU A 155 15.40 29.66 -9.68
CA LEU A 155 15.86 28.28 -9.48
C LEU A 155 16.34 27.70 -10.81
N PHE A 156 17.59 27.27 -10.90
CA PHE A 156 18.15 26.69 -12.15
C PHE A 156 18.76 25.31 -11.90
N PHE A 157 18.24 24.30 -12.59
CA PHE A 157 18.69 22.91 -12.57
C PHE A 157 19.32 22.58 -13.92
N GLU A 158 20.60 22.21 -13.94
CA GLU A 158 21.34 21.86 -15.15
C GLU A 158 22.09 20.53 -14.95
N LYS A 159 21.64 19.47 -15.64
CA LYS A 159 22.02 18.06 -15.39
C LYS A 159 21.77 17.62 -13.94
N ALA A 160 20.64 18.03 -13.36
CA ALA A 160 20.27 17.63 -12.03
C ALA A 160 19.56 16.25 -12.09
N ASN A 161 20.39 15.20 -12.25
CA ASN A 161 20.06 13.87 -12.75
C ASN A 161 19.79 13.80 -14.27
N ASP A 162 20.34 12.76 -14.92
CA ASP A 162 20.31 12.56 -16.38
C ASP A 162 19.69 11.20 -16.79
N LEU A 163 19.24 10.39 -15.82
CA LEU A 163 18.68 9.06 -16.04
C LEU A 163 17.69 8.69 -14.91
N MET A 164 16.52 8.16 -15.29
CA MET A 164 15.51 7.61 -14.37
C MET A 164 16.11 6.52 -13.47
N SER A 165 15.96 6.63 -12.15
CA SER A 165 16.65 5.74 -11.20
C SER A 165 15.99 5.73 -9.81
N SER A 166 15.44 4.58 -9.39
CA SER A 166 14.79 4.41 -8.08
C SER A 166 15.66 4.66 -6.83
N THR A 167 16.97 4.84 -6.99
CA THR A 167 17.91 5.18 -5.90
C THR A 167 18.46 6.61 -6.00
N LYS A 168 17.77 7.50 -6.71
CA LYS A 168 18.16 8.89 -6.94
C LYS A 168 16.90 9.76 -6.94
N ASN A 169 16.90 10.86 -6.20
CA ASN A 169 15.79 11.82 -6.19
C ASN A 169 16.31 13.25 -6.38
N VAL A 170 15.74 14.03 -7.30
CA VAL A 170 15.99 15.48 -7.39
C VAL A 170 14.66 16.20 -7.24
N SER A 171 14.39 16.70 -6.03
CA SER A 171 13.09 17.24 -5.66
C SER A 171 13.15 18.66 -5.09
N CYS A 172 12.10 19.44 -5.39
CA CYS A 172 11.87 20.77 -4.81
C CYS A 172 10.41 20.85 -4.33
N THR A 173 10.21 20.84 -3.01
CA THR A 173 8.90 20.84 -2.36
C THR A 173 8.62 22.19 -1.72
N ASN A 174 7.42 22.74 -1.94
CA ASN A 174 7.00 24.08 -1.54
C ASN A 174 8.01 25.17 -1.97
N CYS A 175 8.38 25.16 -3.25
CA CYS A 175 9.40 26.02 -3.83
C CYS A 175 8.79 27.25 -4.53
N SER A 176 9.48 28.39 -4.47
CA SER A 176 8.97 29.64 -5.03
C SER A 176 10.05 30.55 -5.62
N SER A 177 9.66 31.34 -6.62
CA SER A 177 10.47 32.39 -7.23
C SER A 177 9.64 33.67 -7.42
N THR A 178 10.17 34.81 -6.95
CA THR A 178 9.47 36.10 -6.97
C THR A 178 10.38 37.21 -7.49
N ASN A 179 10.02 37.82 -8.62
CA ASN A 179 10.72 38.96 -9.22
C ASN A 179 12.23 38.70 -9.49
N ASP A 180 12.62 37.44 -9.70
CA ASP A 180 13.96 37.05 -10.13
C ASP A 180 14.21 37.48 -11.59
N ALA A 181 15.43 37.96 -11.89
CA ALA A 181 15.64 38.85 -13.03
C ALA A 181 15.47 38.23 -14.42
N TRP A 182 15.69 36.93 -14.60
CA TRP A 182 15.74 36.29 -15.93
C TRP A 182 14.93 34.99 -16.05
N GLY A 183 14.05 34.71 -15.10
CA GLY A 183 13.13 33.58 -15.14
C GLY A 183 12.82 33.05 -13.75
N GLY A 184 11.73 32.28 -13.62
CA GLY A 184 11.37 31.63 -12.36
C GLY A 184 12.16 30.35 -12.12
N VAL A 185 11.82 29.31 -12.88
CA VAL A 185 12.50 28.02 -12.91
C VAL A 185 12.99 27.70 -14.32
N TYR A 186 14.21 27.16 -14.43
CA TYR A 186 14.72 26.51 -15.63
C TYR A 186 15.26 25.13 -15.27
N VAL A 187 14.83 24.11 -16.00
CA VAL A 187 15.38 22.75 -15.99
C VAL A 187 16.02 22.51 -17.35
N LYS A 188 17.25 21.99 -17.36
CA LYS A 188 18.01 21.78 -18.59
C LYS A 188 18.80 20.49 -18.58
N ASP A 189 18.74 19.74 -19.67
CA ASP A 189 19.43 18.46 -19.88
C ASP A 189 19.25 17.49 -18.67
N SER A 190 18.04 17.39 -18.12
CA SER A 190 17.71 16.64 -16.90
C SER A 190 16.32 15.98 -16.93
N VAL A 191 16.21 14.78 -16.34
CA VAL A 191 14.96 14.02 -16.11
C VAL A 191 14.99 13.42 -14.69
N ASP A 192 13.86 12.88 -14.24
CA ASP A 192 13.70 12.35 -12.87
C ASP A 192 13.85 13.48 -11.83
N ILE A 193 13.23 14.63 -12.16
CA ILE A 193 13.12 15.82 -11.31
C ILE A 193 11.65 16.02 -10.94
N GLN A 194 11.41 16.29 -9.65
CA GLN A 194 10.08 16.41 -9.07
C GLN A 194 9.85 17.79 -8.44
N PHE A 195 8.80 18.50 -8.84
CA PHE A 195 8.35 19.74 -8.22
C PHE A 195 6.99 19.54 -7.54
N HIS A 196 6.92 19.79 -6.23
CA HIS A 196 5.70 19.61 -5.43
C HIS A 196 5.31 20.93 -4.77
N GLY A 197 4.33 21.65 -5.33
CA GLY A 197 3.98 23.01 -4.92
C GLY A 197 5.02 24.02 -5.39
N LEU A 198 4.89 24.48 -6.65
CA LEU A 198 5.80 25.44 -7.26
C LEU A 198 5.05 26.76 -7.56
N SER A 199 5.51 27.88 -6.99
CA SER A 199 4.95 29.21 -7.27
C SER A 199 5.94 30.15 -7.95
N VAL A 200 5.51 30.81 -9.03
CA VAL A 200 6.35 31.79 -9.76
C VAL A 200 5.59 33.10 -9.97
N THR A 201 6.09 34.18 -9.37
CA THR A 201 5.46 35.52 -9.40
C THR A 201 6.33 36.58 -10.08
N ASP A 202 5.76 37.22 -11.09
CA ASP A 202 6.30 38.34 -11.91
C ASP A 202 7.80 38.20 -12.28
N PRO A 203 8.19 37.14 -13.04
CA PRO A 203 9.57 36.94 -13.48
C PRO A 203 10.08 38.10 -14.36
N GLY A 204 11.33 38.49 -14.13
CA GLY A 204 11.96 39.66 -14.71
C GLY A 204 12.24 39.56 -16.22
N ASN A 205 12.55 40.72 -16.81
CA ASN A 205 12.94 40.90 -18.22
C ASN A 205 11.99 40.32 -19.30
N GLY A 206 10.79 39.85 -18.92
CA GLY A 206 9.87 39.13 -19.83
C GLY A 206 10.31 37.70 -20.13
N ALA A 207 11.03 37.06 -19.20
CA ALA A 207 11.44 35.66 -19.26
C ALA A 207 10.27 34.68 -19.07
N LEU A 208 10.54 33.37 -19.18
CA LEU A 208 9.60 32.32 -18.82
C LEU A 208 9.42 32.26 -17.29
N ALA A 209 8.25 31.81 -16.86
CA ALA A 209 8.01 31.47 -15.46
C ALA A 209 8.59 30.08 -15.16
N VAL A 210 8.33 29.11 -16.04
CA VAL A 210 8.95 27.78 -16.03
C VAL A 210 9.39 27.42 -17.45
N GLU A 211 10.63 26.95 -17.59
CA GLU A 211 11.23 26.45 -18.82
C GLU A 211 11.85 25.07 -18.57
N VAL A 212 11.62 24.11 -19.47
CA VAL A 212 12.28 22.78 -19.47
C VAL A 212 12.86 22.53 -20.85
N ASP A 213 14.15 22.23 -20.94
CA ASP A 213 14.89 22.04 -22.21
C ASP A 213 15.76 20.77 -22.14
N ASN A 214 15.31 19.70 -22.79
CA ASN A 214 15.99 18.40 -22.81
C ASN A 214 16.53 18.01 -24.20
N ALA A 215 16.68 18.99 -25.10
CA ALA A 215 17.11 18.77 -26.48
C ALA A 215 18.50 18.11 -26.63
N ASN A 216 19.37 18.21 -25.62
CA ASN A 216 20.70 17.58 -25.62
C ASN A 216 20.77 16.31 -24.75
N LEU A 217 19.67 15.89 -24.12
CA LEU A 217 19.62 14.72 -23.25
C LEU A 217 19.55 13.42 -24.06
N ASN A 218 20.42 12.46 -23.75
CA ASN A 218 20.55 11.18 -24.49
C ASN A 218 19.60 10.08 -23.99
N PHE A 219 18.94 10.28 -22.86
CA PHE A 219 18.06 9.31 -22.22
C PHE A 219 16.61 9.81 -22.22
N ASN A 220 15.67 8.88 -22.11
CA ASN A 220 14.24 9.17 -21.99
C ASN A 220 13.84 9.09 -20.52
N GLY A 221 12.90 9.95 -20.12
CA GLY A 221 12.40 10.05 -18.76
C GLY A 221 11.38 11.19 -18.67
N TRP A 222 10.74 11.32 -17.52
CA TRP A 222 9.77 12.39 -17.25
C TRP A 222 10.40 13.51 -16.41
N VAL A 223 9.74 14.67 -16.43
CA VAL A 223 9.81 15.67 -15.35
C VAL A 223 8.43 15.76 -14.72
N ASP A 224 8.34 15.64 -13.39
CA ASP A 224 7.10 15.60 -12.64
C ASP A 224 6.84 16.97 -11.97
N ILE A 225 5.69 17.59 -12.22
CA ILE A 225 5.37 18.97 -11.77
C ILE A 225 3.93 19.02 -11.23
N HIS A 226 3.79 18.99 -9.91
CA HIS A 226 2.51 18.94 -9.22
C HIS A 226 2.25 20.23 -8.43
N GLY A 227 1.13 20.90 -8.67
CA GLY A 227 0.72 22.13 -7.97
C GLY A 227 1.49 23.38 -8.43
N LEU A 228 1.40 23.73 -9.71
CA LEU A 228 2.07 24.88 -10.31
C LEU A 228 1.18 26.15 -10.31
N ASP A 229 1.60 27.22 -9.63
CA ASP A 229 0.89 28.52 -9.61
C ASP A 229 1.77 29.64 -10.21
N ILE A 230 1.43 30.08 -11.42
CA ILE A 230 2.15 31.14 -12.13
C ILE A 230 1.34 32.42 -12.12
N GLN A 231 1.93 33.52 -11.67
CA GLN A 231 1.40 34.88 -11.78
C GLN A 231 2.38 35.72 -12.60
N ALA A 232 2.17 35.86 -13.92
CA ALA A 232 3.13 36.49 -14.81
C ALA A 232 2.49 37.28 -15.98
N ASN A 233 3.22 38.27 -16.51
CA ASN A 233 2.77 39.14 -17.61
C ASN A 233 3.81 39.12 -18.75
N ARG A 234 3.54 38.41 -19.84
CA ARG A 234 4.47 38.15 -20.95
C ARG A 234 3.75 38.09 -22.31
N THR A 235 4.38 38.57 -23.38
CA THR A 235 3.78 38.59 -24.74
C THR A 235 3.87 37.27 -25.50
N GLY A 236 4.03 36.15 -24.79
CA GLY A 236 4.29 34.80 -25.29
C GLY A 236 3.91 33.77 -24.21
N PRO A 237 4.24 32.48 -24.37
CA PRO A 237 3.98 31.47 -23.35
C PRO A 237 4.73 31.79 -22.06
N VAL A 238 4.17 31.42 -20.90
CA VAL A 238 4.81 31.56 -19.58
C VAL A 238 5.38 30.25 -19.06
N PHE A 239 4.84 29.12 -19.51
CA PHE A 239 5.35 27.78 -19.25
C PHE A 239 5.75 27.16 -20.60
N GLN A 240 6.96 26.61 -20.71
CA GLN A 240 7.44 25.99 -21.93
C GLN A 240 8.24 24.72 -21.63
N LEU A 241 7.95 23.64 -22.36
CA LEU A 241 8.74 22.41 -22.41
C LEU A 241 9.25 22.20 -23.84
N VAL A 242 10.51 21.78 -23.96
CA VAL A 242 11.22 21.54 -25.24
C VAL A 242 11.89 20.17 -25.17
N ASP A 243 11.65 19.32 -26.18
CA ASP A 243 12.20 17.96 -26.24
C ASP A 243 11.95 17.16 -24.93
N THR A 244 10.74 17.25 -24.35
CA THR A 244 10.48 16.77 -22.98
C THR A 244 9.15 16.04 -22.82
N GLU A 245 9.19 14.85 -22.22
CA GLU A 245 8.03 14.16 -21.66
C GLU A 245 7.87 14.52 -20.17
N ALA A 246 6.63 14.61 -19.68
CA ALA A 246 6.35 15.12 -18.33
C ALA A 246 5.01 14.60 -17.75
N ARG A 247 4.88 14.69 -16.43
CA ARG A 247 3.62 14.48 -15.71
C ARG A 247 3.31 15.75 -14.92
N ILE A 248 2.20 16.39 -15.23
CA ILE A 248 1.92 17.75 -14.78
C ILE A 248 0.54 17.78 -14.13
N SER A 249 0.42 18.31 -12.92
CA SER A 249 -0.90 18.51 -12.31
C SER A 249 -1.06 19.82 -11.52
N GLY A 250 -2.32 20.21 -11.28
CA GLY A 250 -2.66 21.34 -10.40
C GLY A 250 -2.21 22.70 -10.94
N VAL A 251 -2.24 22.89 -12.26
CA VAL A 251 -1.68 24.08 -12.94
C VAL A 251 -2.67 25.24 -12.97
N ARG A 252 -2.23 26.40 -12.49
CA ARG A 252 -2.99 27.66 -12.52
C ARG A 252 -2.16 28.77 -13.15
N LEU A 253 -2.61 29.28 -14.32
CA LEU A 253 -1.91 30.32 -15.06
C LEU A 253 -2.63 31.68 -14.95
N ASN A 254 -2.06 32.62 -14.19
CA ASN A 254 -2.60 33.93 -13.88
C ASN A 254 -1.81 35.07 -14.55
N GLY A 255 -2.51 36.13 -14.98
CA GLY A 255 -1.93 37.32 -15.60
C GLY A 255 -2.27 37.47 -17.09
N ALA A 256 -1.36 38.06 -17.86
CA ALA A 256 -1.54 38.29 -19.30
C ALA A 256 -0.44 37.58 -20.09
N HIS A 257 -0.79 36.45 -20.72
CA HIS A 257 0.15 35.54 -21.39
C HIS A 257 -0.49 34.72 -22.52
N ASN A 258 0.35 34.01 -23.27
CA ASN A 258 -0.05 32.95 -24.20
C ASN A 258 0.22 31.57 -23.59
N GLY A 259 -0.24 31.35 -22.35
CA GLY A 259 -0.35 30.02 -21.75
C GLY A 259 0.93 29.17 -21.77
N MET A 260 0.78 27.94 -22.24
CA MET A 260 1.75 26.85 -22.20
C MET A 260 2.08 26.32 -23.61
N VAL A 261 3.35 25.97 -23.84
CA VAL A 261 3.83 25.26 -25.05
C VAL A 261 4.56 24.00 -24.59
N TRP A 262 4.28 22.85 -25.20
CA TRP A 262 4.88 21.56 -24.85
C TRP A 262 5.31 20.81 -26.12
N ASP A 263 6.63 20.72 -26.31
CA ASP A 263 7.30 19.95 -27.35
C ASP A 263 7.74 18.59 -26.76
N GLY A 264 7.20 17.49 -27.27
CA GLY A 264 7.56 16.12 -26.91
C GLY A 264 8.86 15.65 -27.58
N ARG A 265 9.14 14.34 -27.54
CA ARG A 265 10.33 13.74 -28.20
C ARG A 265 10.01 12.72 -29.31
N GLU A 266 8.76 12.58 -29.74
CA GLU A 266 8.28 11.46 -30.58
C GLU A 266 8.60 10.06 -29.98
N VAL A 267 8.83 9.96 -28.66
CA VAL A 267 9.15 8.70 -27.97
C VAL A 267 7.90 8.00 -27.48
N SER A 268 7.90 6.67 -27.42
CA SER A 268 6.78 5.88 -26.89
C SER A 268 6.72 5.90 -25.35
N LEU A 269 6.56 7.09 -24.79
CA LEU A 269 6.17 7.33 -23.39
C LEU A 269 4.81 8.02 -23.37
N THR A 270 4.02 7.76 -22.33
CA THR A 270 2.79 8.51 -22.05
C THR A 270 3.15 9.70 -21.16
N SER A 271 2.81 10.90 -21.60
CA SER A 271 2.85 12.13 -20.79
C SER A 271 1.46 12.41 -20.19
N SER A 272 1.38 13.17 -19.09
CA SER A 272 0.08 13.43 -18.44
C SER A 272 -0.12 14.88 -17.97
N LEU A 273 -1.38 15.30 -17.93
CA LEU A 273 -1.81 16.65 -17.54
C LEU A 273 -3.12 16.57 -16.72
N SER A 274 -3.16 16.98 -15.44
CA SER A 274 -4.40 16.95 -14.65
C SER A 274 -4.69 18.20 -13.82
N ASP A 275 -5.96 18.45 -13.49
CA ASP A 275 -6.37 19.53 -12.57
C ASP A 275 -5.89 20.93 -13.03
N VAL A 276 -6.13 21.25 -14.30
CA VAL A 276 -5.51 22.40 -14.97
C VAL A 276 -6.54 23.46 -15.36
N VAL A 277 -6.28 24.72 -14.96
CA VAL A 277 -7.07 25.88 -15.39
C VAL A 277 -6.18 26.83 -16.19
N LEU A 278 -6.39 26.88 -17.52
CA LEU A 278 -5.64 27.72 -18.43
C LEU A 278 -6.39 29.02 -18.76
N SER A 279 -5.63 30.10 -18.96
CA SER A 279 -6.15 31.38 -19.43
C SER A 279 -5.19 32.03 -20.44
N GLY A 280 -5.69 32.98 -21.23
CA GLY A 280 -4.85 33.77 -22.16
C GLY A 280 -5.27 33.72 -23.63
N SER A 281 -4.36 34.17 -24.51
CA SER A 281 -4.64 34.40 -25.95
C SER A 281 -4.31 33.24 -26.88
N ASN A 282 -3.45 32.32 -26.47
CA ASN A 282 -3.25 30.97 -27.03
C ASN A 282 -2.87 30.14 -25.80
N CYS A 283 -3.73 29.25 -25.33
CA CYS A 283 -3.55 28.69 -23.98
C CYS A 283 -2.63 27.49 -23.92
N LEU A 284 -2.62 26.69 -24.99
CA LEU A 284 -1.97 25.39 -25.02
C LEU A 284 -1.55 25.09 -26.46
N GLU A 285 -0.33 24.62 -26.64
CA GLU A 285 0.22 24.15 -27.91
C GLU A 285 1.02 22.88 -27.64
N PHE A 286 0.61 21.76 -28.24
CA PHE A 286 1.28 20.47 -28.18
C PHE A 286 1.89 20.14 -29.55
N THR A 287 3.16 19.74 -29.54
CA THR A 287 3.93 19.27 -30.69
C THR A 287 4.60 17.95 -30.35
N ASP A 288 4.57 17.01 -31.29
CA ASP A 288 5.38 15.78 -31.34
C ASP A 288 5.29 14.88 -30.07
N LEU A 289 4.10 14.86 -29.43
CA LEU A 289 3.78 14.10 -28.22
C LEU A 289 3.03 12.79 -28.53
N HIS A 290 3.64 11.65 -28.21
CA HIS A 290 3.13 10.31 -28.59
C HIS A 290 1.73 10.02 -28.05
N LEU A 291 1.53 10.19 -26.74
CA LEU A 291 0.24 10.13 -26.05
C LEU A 291 0.26 11.07 -24.84
N VAL A 292 -0.74 11.95 -24.75
CA VAL A 292 -1.04 12.75 -23.55
C VAL A 292 -2.34 12.29 -22.93
N GLU A 293 -2.28 11.83 -21.68
CA GLU A 293 -3.47 11.57 -20.85
C GLU A 293 -3.79 12.82 -20.04
N ALA A 294 -4.88 13.48 -20.42
CA ALA A 294 -5.32 14.75 -19.88
C ALA A 294 -6.66 14.61 -19.14
N VAL A 295 -6.77 15.19 -17.95
CA VAL A 295 -7.90 15.00 -17.02
C VAL A 295 -8.27 16.34 -16.37
N ASP A 296 -9.56 16.66 -16.28
CA ASP A 296 -10.07 17.88 -15.61
C ASP A 296 -9.38 19.18 -16.08
N ILE A 297 -9.31 19.38 -17.41
CA ILE A 297 -8.71 20.55 -18.05
C ILE A 297 -9.78 21.61 -18.37
N ASP A 298 -9.76 22.74 -17.66
CA ASP A 298 -10.56 23.93 -18.00
C ASP A 298 -9.76 24.89 -18.90
N VAL A 299 -10.21 25.02 -20.15
CA VAL A 299 -9.73 26.05 -21.10
C VAL A 299 -10.81 27.10 -21.42
N SER A 300 -11.90 27.16 -20.66
CA SER A 300 -13.02 28.07 -20.90
C SER A 300 -12.67 29.56 -20.77
N ALA A 301 -11.60 29.88 -20.02
CA ALA A 301 -11.06 31.24 -19.90
C ALA A 301 -10.15 31.65 -21.08
N CYS A 302 -9.97 30.80 -22.09
CA CYS A 302 -9.12 31.04 -23.25
C CYS A 302 -9.82 31.84 -24.36
N THR A 303 -9.04 32.65 -25.08
CA THR A 303 -9.56 33.69 -25.99
C THR A 303 -9.00 33.64 -27.42
N GLY A 304 -8.33 32.53 -27.78
CA GLY A 304 -7.80 32.29 -29.13
C GLY A 304 -7.81 30.82 -29.49
N GLN A 305 -6.65 30.16 -29.55
CA GLN A 305 -6.56 28.77 -30.02
C GLN A 305 -5.86 27.84 -29.02
N ILE A 306 -6.27 26.57 -29.06
CA ILE A 306 -5.52 25.40 -28.58
C ILE A 306 -4.95 24.71 -29.82
N ASN A 307 -3.66 24.40 -29.87
CA ASN A 307 -3.01 23.86 -31.07
C ASN A 307 -2.46 22.45 -30.81
N PHE A 308 -2.80 21.48 -31.64
CA PHE A 308 -2.20 20.13 -31.61
C PHE A 308 -1.53 19.80 -32.95
N ARG A 309 -0.29 19.31 -32.91
CA ARG A 309 0.54 18.96 -34.07
C ARG A 309 1.26 17.63 -33.79
N ASP A 310 1.16 16.66 -34.68
CA ASP A 310 1.75 15.31 -34.54
C ASP A 310 1.56 14.69 -33.13
N SER A 311 0.40 14.92 -32.52
CA SER A 311 0.10 14.57 -31.14
C SER A 311 -1.15 13.70 -31.00
N THR A 312 -1.13 12.74 -30.07
CA THR A 312 -2.33 12.01 -29.61
C THR A 312 -2.70 12.49 -28.22
N VAL A 313 -3.96 12.87 -28.00
CA VAL A 313 -4.43 13.47 -26.74
C VAL A 313 -5.74 12.80 -26.34
N ASN A 314 -5.79 12.21 -25.15
CA ASN A 314 -7.03 11.80 -24.49
C ASN A 314 -7.37 12.90 -23.46
N MET A 315 -8.36 13.76 -23.72
CA MET A 315 -8.87 14.75 -22.76
C MET A 315 -10.16 14.26 -22.11
N SER A 316 -10.13 14.09 -20.79
CA SER A 316 -11.27 13.62 -19.98
C SER A 316 -11.71 14.70 -18.98
N ASN A 317 -12.97 14.67 -18.54
CA ASN A 317 -13.59 15.65 -17.63
C ASN A 317 -13.39 17.15 -17.98
N SER A 318 -13.02 17.46 -19.23
CA SER A 318 -12.47 18.75 -19.62
C SER A 318 -13.55 19.72 -20.12
N ILE A 319 -13.23 21.03 -20.19
CA ILE A 319 -14.16 22.09 -20.58
C ILE A 319 -13.51 23.00 -21.63
N GLN A 320 -14.01 22.97 -22.88
CA GLN A 320 -13.54 23.87 -23.93
C GLN A 320 -14.06 25.31 -23.73
N GLY A 321 -15.36 25.46 -23.45
CA GLY A 321 -16.02 26.77 -23.46
C GLY A 321 -16.16 27.39 -24.88
N THR A 322 -16.78 28.57 -24.94
CA THR A 322 -17.28 29.13 -26.23
C THR A 322 -16.34 30.12 -26.93
N SER A 323 -15.21 30.47 -26.35
CA SER A 323 -14.31 31.55 -26.83
C SER A 323 -12.98 31.07 -27.43
N VAL A 324 -12.72 29.76 -27.37
CA VAL A 324 -11.48 29.13 -27.86
C VAL A 324 -11.81 28.08 -28.92
N ALA A 325 -10.91 27.86 -29.88
CA ALA A 325 -11.02 26.79 -30.87
C ALA A 325 -9.87 25.79 -30.75
N PHE A 326 -10.17 24.50 -30.86
CA PHE A 326 -9.15 23.48 -31.11
C PHE A 326 -8.71 23.58 -32.58
N ASP A 327 -7.40 23.70 -32.81
CA ASP A 327 -6.79 23.79 -34.12
C ASP A 327 -5.82 22.65 -34.33
N MET A 328 -6.17 21.76 -35.25
CA MET A 328 -5.42 20.56 -35.61
C MET A 328 -4.97 20.64 -37.07
N THR A 329 -4.70 21.86 -37.57
CA THR A 329 -4.31 22.15 -38.95
C THR A 329 -2.79 22.29 -39.11
N GLY A 330 -2.19 21.40 -39.90
CA GLY A 330 -0.79 21.50 -40.32
C GLY A 330 -0.09 20.14 -40.36
N GLN A 331 -0.21 19.40 -39.26
CA GLN A 331 0.16 17.99 -39.12
C GLN A 331 -1.08 17.19 -38.67
N PRO A 332 -1.14 15.87 -38.94
CA PRO A 332 -2.12 14.98 -38.30
C PRO A 332 -2.06 15.08 -36.77
N SER A 333 -3.18 14.87 -36.10
CA SER A 333 -3.27 14.73 -34.63
C SER A 333 -4.59 14.06 -34.27
N THR A 334 -4.66 13.40 -33.12
CA THR A 334 -5.89 12.76 -32.62
C THR A 334 -6.27 13.34 -31.27
N LEU A 335 -7.50 13.81 -31.13
CA LEU A 335 -8.09 14.23 -29.86
C LEU A 335 -9.26 13.28 -29.54
N ARG A 336 -9.18 12.55 -28.44
CA ARG A 336 -10.36 11.93 -27.80
C ARG A 336 -10.87 12.87 -26.72
N TRP A 337 -12.15 13.21 -26.75
CA TRP A 337 -12.81 14.13 -25.83
C TRP A 337 -13.84 13.35 -25.03
N ILE A 338 -13.43 12.88 -23.85
CA ILE A 338 -14.04 11.80 -23.06
C ILE A 338 -14.84 12.41 -21.89
N ASP A 339 -16.13 12.09 -21.78
CA ASP A 339 -17.05 12.57 -20.72
C ASP A 339 -17.09 14.11 -20.53
N SER A 340 -16.56 14.86 -21.49
CA SER A 340 -16.15 16.25 -21.34
C SER A 340 -17.25 17.22 -21.80
N GLY A 341 -17.23 18.46 -21.32
CA GLY A 341 -18.27 19.45 -21.63
C GLY A 341 -18.32 19.85 -23.12
N ASP A 342 -19.47 20.40 -23.56
CA ASP A 342 -19.79 20.79 -24.95
C ASP A 342 -18.57 21.17 -25.82
N LEU A 343 -18.34 20.40 -26.89
CA LEU A 343 -17.37 20.77 -27.92
C LEU A 343 -17.81 22.04 -28.66
N GLY A 344 -16.88 22.99 -28.75
CA GLY A 344 -17.09 24.33 -29.29
C GLY A 344 -16.72 24.44 -30.77
N THR A 345 -15.72 25.27 -31.07
CA THR A 345 -15.22 25.43 -32.45
C THR A 345 -14.04 24.51 -32.70
N LEU A 346 -14.08 23.77 -33.81
CA LEU A 346 -13.04 22.83 -34.25
C LEU A 346 -12.50 23.22 -35.64
N ASN A 347 -11.18 23.29 -35.78
CA ASN A 347 -10.47 23.40 -37.06
C ASN A 347 -9.67 22.09 -37.30
N VAL A 348 -10.30 21.07 -37.86
CA VAL A 348 -9.67 19.75 -38.07
C VAL A 348 -8.87 19.72 -39.38
N GLY A 349 -7.59 19.31 -39.29
CA GLY A 349 -6.68 19.19 -40.45
C GLY A 349 -6.80 17.86 -41.19
N VAL A 350 -6.25 17.80 -42.41
CA VAL A 350 -6.27 16.57 -43.23
C VAL A 350 -5.41 15.49 -42.57
N GLY A 351 -6.05 14.39 -42.17
CA GLY A 351 -5.43 13.30 -41.42
C GLY A 351 -5.56 13.43 -39.91
N SER A 352 -6.13 14.53 -39.41
CA SER A 352 -6.47 14.72 -37.99
C SER A 352 -7.88 14.20 -37.69
N LEU A 353 -8.11 13.77 -36.45
CA LEU A 353 -9.38 13.23 -35.96
C LEU A 353 -9.73 13.84 -34.59
N VAL A 354 -10.98 14.26 -34.43
CA VAL A 354 -11.59 14.49 -33.11
C VAL A 354 -12.63 13.39 -32.88
N ASP A 355 -12.57 12.73 -31.73
CA ASP A 355 -13.48 11.68 -31.32
C ASP A 355 -14.19 12.13 -30.03
N GLU A 356 -15.47 12.49 -30.11
CA GLU A 356 -16.28 12.81 -28.93
C GLU A 356 -16.77 11.49 -28.33
N MET A 357 -16.38 11.22 -27.08
CA MET A 357 -16.60 9.95 -26.41
C MET A 357 -17.25 10.14 -25.04
N TRP A 358 -18.08 9.19 -24.62
CA TRP A 358 -18.79 9.25 -23.34
C TRP A 358 -18.79 7.89 -22.65
N SER A 359 -18.47 7.88 -21.36
CA SER A 359 -18.80 6.75 -20.48
C SER A 359 -20.26 6.85 -20.07
N LEU A 360 -20.89 5.73 -19.74
CA LEU A 360 -22.31 5.64 -19.38
C LEU A 360 -22.43 5.10 -17.96
N HIS A 361 -23.15 5.81 -17.09
CA HIS A 361 -23.56 5.29 -15.79
C HIS A 361 -24.81 4.43 -16.02
N VAL A 362 -24.64 3.13 -15.95
CA VAL A 362 -25.68 2.13 -16.20
C VAL A 362 -26.29 1.69 -14.87
N TRP A 363 -27.62 1.66 -14.78
CA TRP A 363 -28.36 1.25 -13.58
C TRP A 363 -29.52 0.32 -13.96
N ALA A 364 -29.53 -0.89 -13.39
CA ALA A 364 -30.68 -1.80 -13.44
C ALA A 364 -31.51 -1.67 -12.15
N THR A 365 -32.83 -1.55 -12.28
CA THR A 365 -33.74 -1.32 -11.15
C THR A 365 -35.00 -2.18 -11.22
N ASN A 366 -35.56 -2.62 -10.09
CA ASN A 366 -36.87 -3.27 -10.07
C ASN A 366 -38.02 -2.26 -10.29
N GLN A 367 -39.27 -2.74 -10.36
CA GLN A 367 -40.48 -1.93 -10.50
C GLN A 367 -40.79 -0.98 -9.31
N HIS A 368 -39.94 -0.95 -8.27
CA HIS A 368 -39.97 -0.02 -7.14
C HIS A 368 -38.84 1.03 -7.22
N ASN A 369 -37.95 0.94 -8.20
CA ASN A 369 -36.68 1.69 -8.35
C ASN A 369 -35.59 1.30 -7.33
N HIS A 370 -35.68 0.12 -6.70
CA HIS A 370 -34.56 -0.43 -5.95
C HIS A 370 -33.50 -0.93 -6.93
N GLY A 371 -32.23 -0.59 -6.68
CA GLY A 371 -31.11 -1.10 -7.47
C GLY A 371 -31.07 -2.61 -7.35
N LEU A 372 -30.94 -3.28 -8.49
CA LEU A 372 -30.93 -4.74 -8.56
C LEU A 372 -29.51 -5.24 -8.33
N PRO A 373 -29.20 -5.88 -7.19
CA PRO A 373 -27.88 -6.46 -6.99
C PRO A 373 -27.51 -7.31 -8.18
N ASN A 374 -26.24 -7.35 -8.59
CA ASN A 374 -25.80 -8.38 -9.52
C ASN A 374 -26.43 -8.36 -10.91
N ALA A 375 -27.16 -7.32 -11.26
CA ALA A 375 -27.83 -7.25 -12.54
C ALA A 375 -26.84 -7.12 -13.70
N VAL A 376 -27.23 -7.54 -14.91
CA VAL A 376 -26.33 -7.48 -16.07
C VAL A 376 -26.96 -6.74 -17.23
N VAL A 377 -26.18 -5.86 -17.86
CA VAL A 377 -26.67 -4.95 -18.90
C VAL A 377 -25.90 -5.13 -20.20
N ASN A 378 -26.64 -5.39 -21.28
CA ASN A 378 -26.12 -5.32 -22.66
C ASN A 378 -26.21 -3.87 -23.18
N LEU A 379 -25.15 -3.42 -23.87
CA LEU A 379 -25.06 -2.20 -24.66
C LEU A 379 -24.60 -2.54 -26.09
N SER A 380 -25.50 -2.42 -27.07
CA SER A 380 -25.19 -2.60 -28.50
C SER A 380 -25.16 -1.27 -29.24
N PHE A 381 -24.40 -1.17 -30.35
CA PHE A 381 -24.07 0.10 -31.02
C PHE A 381 -24.25 0.06 -32.54
N ASN A 382 -24.72 1.17 -33.14
CA ASN A 382 -24.96 1.26 -34.59
C ASN A 382 -23.69 1.52 -35.45
N GLN A 383 -22.58 1.97 -34.85
CA GLN A 383 -21.31 2.29 -35.52
C GLN A 383 -20.14 2.40 -34.52
N PHE A 384 -18.91 2.41 -35.05
CA PHE A 384 -17.60 2.55 -34.37
C PHE A 384 -17.25 1.47 -33.35
N GLU A 385 -18.05 1.32 -32.30
CA GLU A 385 -17.84 0.37 -31.23
C GLU A 385 -18.30 -1.04 -31.60
N ALA A 386 -17.89 -2.02 -30.79
CA ALA A 386 -18.49 -3.34 -30.76
C ALA A 386 -19.44 -3.44 -29.57
N ASP A 387 -20.46 -4.28 -29.69
CA ASP A 387 -21.46 -4.51 -28.64
C ASP A 387 -20.78 -5.11 -27.39
N GLN A 388 -21.15 -4.61 -26.22
CA GLN A 388 -20.60 -5.00 -24.92
C GLN A 388 -21.73 -5.34 -23.96
N THR A 389 -21.40 -6.10 -22.93
CA THR A 389 -22.28 -6.30 -21.76
C THR A 389 -21.48 -5.97 -20.51
N HIS A 390 -22.12 -5.69 -19.38
CA HIS A 390 -21.45 -5.47 -18.11
C HIS A 390 -22.30 -5.96 -16.94
N THR A 391 -21.66 -6.65 -15.99
CA THR A 391 -22.21 -6.83 -14.64
C THR A 391 -22.25 -5.50 -13.91
N LEU A 392 -23.33 -5.32 -13.15
CA LEU A 392 -23.49 -4.31 -12.13
C LEU A 392 -23.33 -4.99 -10.75
N PRO A 393 -22.57 -4.41 -9.80
CA PRO A 393 -22.33 -5.00 -8.47
C PRO A 393 -23.59 -5.00 -7.60
N TYR A 394 -23.48 -5.34 -6.30
CA TYR A 394 -24.62 -5.36 -5.35
C TYR A 394 -25.47 -4.07 -5.30
N SER A 395 -24.95 -2.90 -5.69
CA SER A 395 -25.73 -1.65 -5.80
C SER A 395 -26.64 -1.58 -7.04
N GLY A 396 -26.49 -2.49 -7.98
CA GLY A 396 -27.18 -2.53 -9.26
C GLY A 396 -26.78 -1.46 -10.27
N HIS A 397 -25.63 -0.78 -10.09
CA HIS A 397 -25.15 0.20 -11.08
C HIS A 397 -23.63 0.27 -11.22
N THR A 398 -23.13 0.59 -12.42
CA THR A 398 -21.70 0.82 -12.69
C THR A 398 -21.46 1.83 -13.81
N ILE A 399 -20.22 2.21 -14.08
CA ILE A 399 -19.85 3.12 -15.18
C ILE A 399 -19.02 2.37 -16.23
N VAL A 400 -19.39 2.49 -17.50
CA VAL A 400 -18.86 1.68 -18.61
C VAL A 400 -18.50 2.54 -19.83
N GLY A 401 -17.50 2.12 -20.61
CA GLY A 401 -16.97 2.86 -21.77
C GLY A 401 -15.52 3.31 -21.57
N PRO A 402 -15.08 4.46 -22.14
CA PRO A 402 -15.87 5.42 -22.92
C PRO A 402 -16.12 4.96 -24.36
N PHE A 403 -17.26 5.33 -24.93
CA PHE A 403 -17.71 4.96 -26.27
C PHE A 403 -17.77 6.17 -27.21
N SER A 404 -17.37 6.01 -28.48
CA SER A 404 -17.43 7.05 -29.50
C SER A 404 -18.87 7.45 -29.84
N ALA A 405 -19.27 8.64 -29.41
CA ALA A 405 -20.57 9.26 -29.72
C ALA A 405 -20.56 9.97 -31.08
N GLN A 406 -19.45 10.61 -31.46
CA GLN A 406 -19.29 11.25 -32.77
C GLN A 406 -17.82 11.48 -33.16
N GLN A 407 -17.42 10.99 -34.33
CA GLN A 407 -16.12 11.30 -34.92
C GLN A 407 -16.22 12.49 -35.89
N THR A 408 -15.24 13.40 -35.84
CA THR A 408 -15.14 14.57 -36.73
C THR A 408 -13.76 14.63 -37.39
N ASP A 409 -13.75 14.55 -38.72
CA ASP A 409 -12.54 14.66 -39.55
C ASP A 409 -12.54 15.96 -40.38
N TRP A 410 -11.57 16.09 -41.31
CA TRP A 410 -11.46 17.24 -42.21
C TRP A 410 -12.60 17.36 -43.26
N MET A 411 -13.41 16.33 -43.46
CA MET A 411 -14.61 16.34 -44.30
C MET A 411 -15.87 16.70 -43.48
N GLY A 412 -15.89 16.36 -42.19
CA GLY A 412 -16.88 16.84 -41.22
C GLY A 412 -17.16 15.82 -40.11
N SER A 413 -18.21 16.09 -39.33
CA SER A 413 -18.71 15.19 -38.30
C SER A 413 -19.53 14.03 -38.89
N SER A 414 -19.45 12.86 -38.26
CA SER A 414 -20.22 11.66 -38.59
C SER A 414 -21.71 11.80 -38.26
N ALA A 415 -22.48 10.73 -38.46
CA ALA A 415 -23.71 10.56 -37.70
C ALA A 415 -23.39 10.42 -36.21
N TRP A 416 -24.36 10.73 -35.33
CA TRP A 416 -24.28 10.31 -33.93
C TRP A 416 -24.37 8.80 -33.83
N THR A 417 -23.55 8.21 -32.95
CA THR A 417 -23.68 6.81 -32.58
C THR A 417 -24.95 6.63 -31.76
N GLU A 418 -25.73 5.62 -32.11
CA GLU A 418 -26.95 5.23 -31.40
C GLU A 418 -26.71 3.88 -30.73
N TYR A 419 -27.24 3.72 -29.52
CA TYR A 419 -27.09 2.54 -28.68
C TYR A 419 -28.46 1.98 -28.27
N TRP A 420 -28.47 0.72 -27.87
CA TRP A 420 -29.56 0.06 -27.15
C TRP A 420 -29.07 -0.38 -25.77
N VAL A 421 -29.98 -0.52 -24.81
CA VAL A 421 -29.73 -1.08 -23.47
C VAL A 421 -30.69 -2.23 -23.13
N GLY A 422 -30.17 -3.28 -22.51
CA GLY A 422 -30.92 -4.35 -21.82
C GLY A 422 -30.50 -4.49 -20.36
N CYS A 423 -31.28 -5.17 -19.50
CA CYS A 423 -30.90 -5.40 -18.10
C CYS A 423 -31.49 -6.69 -17.53
N GLU A 424 -30.73 -7.41 -16.71
CA GLU A 424 -31.03 -8.76 -16.22
C GLU A 424 -31.07 -8.87 -14.68
N TYR A 425 -32.12 -9.47 -14.11
CA TYR A 425 -32.11 -9.92 -12.70
C TYR A 425 -33.15 -11.01 -12.47
N GLU A 426 -32.80 -12.01 -11.62
CA GLU A 426 -33.60 -13.18 -11.23
C GLU A 426 -34.50 -13.77 -12.33
N GLY A 427 -33.95 -13.79 -13.55
CA GLY A 427 -34.58 -14.38 -14.72
C GLY A 427 -35.80 -13.67 -15.27
N GLU A 428 -36.02 -12.41 -14.87
CA GLU A 428 -37.13 -11.57 -15.30
C GLU A 428 -36.68 -10.32 -16.07
N ARG A 429 -37.65 -9.71 -16.77
CA ARG A 429 -37.42 -8.99 -18.05
C ARG A 429 -37.31 -7.46 -17.95
N THR A 430 -36.35 -6.81 -18.66
CA THR A 430 -36.63 -5.68 -19.63
C THR A 430 -35.44 -5.24 -20.55
N ASP A 431 -35.78 -4.70 -21.74
CA ASP A 431 -34.88 -4.12 -22.76
C ASP A 431 -35.47 -2.86 -23.44
N SER A 432 -34.59 -2.07 -24.08
CA SER A 432 -34.96 -0.90 -24.89
C SER A 432 -35.51 -1.26 -26.28
N GLY A 433 -36.78 -0.93 -26.51
CA GLY A 433 -37.47 -1.22 -27.77
C GLY A 433 -37.10 -0.35 -28.98
N GLN A 434 -36.23 0.65 -28.83
CA GLN A 434 -35.73 1.57 -29.87
C GLN A 434 -34.30 2.04 -29.49
N PRO A 435 -33.44 2.35 -30.48
CA PRO A 435 -32.15 2.98 -30.20
C PRO A 435 -32.33 4.42 -29.70
N GLU A 436 -31.42 4.88 -28.85
CA GLU A 436 -31.23 6.29 -28.52
C GLU A 436 -29.80 6.74 -28.88
N PRO A 437 -29.54 8.01 -29.22
CA PRO A 437 -28.17 8.50 -29.41
C PRO A 437 -27.39 8.43 -28.09
N ILE A 438 -26.08 8.13 -28.13
CA ILE A 438 -25.23 8.15 -26.94
C ILE A 438 -25.38 9.52 -26.24
N PRO A 439 -25.84 9.57 -24.97
CA PRO A 439 -26.22 10.83 -24.33
C PRO A 439 -24.99 11.66 -23.96
N THR A 440 -24.89 12.88 -24.49
CA THR A 440 -23.74 13.78 -24.28
C THR A 440 -23.89 14.74 -23.09
N ASN A 441 -24.72 14.39 -22.10
CA ASN A 441 -25.12 15.29 -21.02
C ASN A 441 -25.13 14.56 -19.67
N ARG A 442 -24.26 14.99 -18.74
CA ARG A 442 -24.18 14.47 -17.36
C ARG A 442 -25.49 14.74 -16.58
N VAL A 443 -25.87 13.83 -15.70
CA VAL A 443 -27.12 13.90 -14.92
C VAL A 443 -26.80 14.39 -13.49
N PRO A 444 -27.61 15.24 -12.83
CA PRO A 444 -27.21 15.93 -11.58
C PRO A 444 -26.81 15.09 -10.35
N ASN A 445 -26.97 13.76 -10.39
CA ASN A 445 -26.55 12.83 -9.34
C ASN A 445 -25.34 11.96 -9.74
N PHE A 446 -24.90 12.00 -11.00
CA PHE A 446 -23.96 11.04 -11.60
C PHE A 446 -22.87 11.76 -12.39
N SER A 447 -21.63 11.26 -12.29
CA SER A 447 -20.49 11.82 -13.02
C SER A 447 -20.65 11.67 -14.53
N SER A 448 -21.18 10.53 -14.98
CA SER A 448 -21.50 10.25 -16.38
C SER A 448 -23.02 10.32 -16.65
N PRO A 449 -23.44 10.44 -17.93
CA PRO A 449 -24.82 10.27 -18.36
C PRO A 449 -25.46 8.98 -17.81
N LEU A 450 -26.70 9.07 -17.32
CA LEU A 450 -27.42 7.93 -16.75
C LEU A 450 -28.21 7.17 -17.81
N VAL A 451 -28.05 5.85 -17.83
CA VAL A 451 -28.84 4.87 -18.58
C VAL A 451 -29.55 3.97 -17.57
N ILE A 452 -30.88 4.05 -17.51
CA ILE A 452 -31.72 3.21 -16.62
C ILE A 452 -32.33 2.08 -17.44
N CYS A 453 -32.42 0.90 -16.86
CA CYS A 453 -33.26 -0.19 -17.36
C CYS A 453 -34.06 -0.83 -16.19
N GLU A 454 -35.36 -1.04 -16.38
CA GLU A 454 -36.36 -1.29 -15.31
C GLU A 454 -37.00 -2.68 -15.45
N ILE A 455 -36.71 -3.60 -14.53
CA ILE A 455 -37.18 -5.01 -14.53
C ILE A 455 -38.42 -5.18 -13.63
N THR A 456 -39.31 -6.13 -13.97
CA THR A 456 -40.46 -6.50 -13.13
C THR A 456 -40.27 -7.86 -12.48
N LEU A 457 -40.18 -7.91 -11.14
CA LEU A 457 -39.90 -9.13 -10.37
C LEU A 457 -41.14 -9.77 -9.72
N THR A 458 -40.95 -11.00 -9.23
CA THR A 458 -41.84 -11.68 -8.28
C THR A 458 -41.31 -11.58 -6.84
N ASN A 459 -42.14 -11.95 -5.86
CA ASN A 459 -41.84 -11.84 -4.43
C ASN A 459 -40.60 -12.63 -4.00
N GLN A 460 -39.74 -12.04 -3.16
CA GLN A 460 -38.55 -12.71 -2.64
C GLN A 460 -38.60 -13.05 -1.14
N ALA A 461 -37.52 -13.64 -0.64
CA ALA A 461 -37.25 -13.84 0.78
C ALA A 461 -36.41 -12.66 1.34
N PRO A 462 -36.54 -12.31 2.64
CA PRO A 462 -35.77 -11.21 3.23
C PRO A 462 -34.25 -11.47 3.25
N LEU A 463 -33.48 -10.40 3.12
CA LEU A 463 -32.03 -10.35 3.24
C LEU A 463 -31.66 -10.06 4.71
N ILE A 464 -31.15 -11.08 5.40
CA ILE A 464 -30.71 -10.98 6.80
C ILE A 464 -29.45 -10.11 6.90
N ILE A 465 -29.44 -9.20 7.88
CA ILE A 465 -28.25 -8.48 8.33
C ILE A 465 -28.27 -8.53 9.86
N TRP A 466 -27.38 -9.34 10.46
CA TRP A 466 -27.24 -9.58 11.90
C TRP A 466 -25.95 -8.91 12.41
N GLU A 467 -26.10 -7.88 13.24
CA GLU A 467 -25.02 -7.05 13.80
C GLU A 467 -24.45 -7.62 15.11
N SER A 468 -25.29 -8.05 16.05
CA SER A 468 -24.88 -8.51 17.38
C SER A 468 -25.74 -9.64 17.94
N PRO A 469 -25.22 -10.50 18.85
CA PRO A 469 -23.82 -10.62 19.25
C PRO A 469 -22.96 -11.14 18.07
N LEU A 470 -21.65 -11.06 18.25
CA LEU A 470 -20.70 -11.67 17.31
C LEU A 470 -20.62 -13.18 17.55
N ASP A 471 -19.93 -13.88 16.65
CA ASP A 471 -19.60 -15.28 16.86
C ASP A 471 -18.52 -15.43 17.95
N GLU A 472 -18.62 -16.48 18.77
CA GLU A 472 -17.78 -16.81 19.92
C GLU A 472 -17.75 -15.80 21.10
N ASP A 473 -18.66 -14.82 21.16
CA ASP A 473 -18.73 -13.84 22.28
C ASP A 473 -18.87 -14.53 23.67
N VAL A 474 -18.11 -14.07 24.68
CA VAL A 474 -18.10 -14.64 26.04
C VAL A 474 -18.58 -13.64 27.10
N PHE A 475 -19.58 -14.03 27.88
CA PHE A 475 -20.29 -13.18 28.84
C PHE A 475 -20.24 -13.72 30.29
N GLY A 476 -20.47 -12.83 31.25
CA GLY A 476 -20.63 -13.17 32.68
C GLY A 476 -21.89 -14.01 32.95
N SER A 477 -21.95 -14.66 34.12
CA SER A 477 -23.08 -15.51 34.51
C SER A 477 -24.37 -14.69 34.64
N GLY A 478 -25.33 -14.91 33.75
CA GLY A 478 -26.54 -14.09 33.64
C GLY A 478 -26.29 -12.62 33.26
N ALA A 479 -25.17 -12.31 32.60
CA ALA A 479 -24.91 -10.97 32.06
C ALA A 479 -25.80 -10.66 30.84
N ILE A 480 -26.01 -9.36 30.58
CA ILE A 480 -26.88 -8.86 29.49
C ILE A 480 -26.18 -9.06 28.14
N VAL A 481 -26.87 -9.71 27.20
CA VAL A 481 -26.46 -9.82 25.80
C VAL A 481 -27.47 -9.09 24.92
N GLU A 482 -26.99 -8.28 23.99
CA GLU A 482 -27.83 -7.62 22.98
C GLU A 482 -27.81 -8.43 21.68
N PHE A 483 -29.00 -8.60 21.10
CA PHE A 483 -29.22 -9.21 19.81
C PHE A 483 -29.79 -8.15 18.86
N ASN A 484 -29.07 -7.84 17.78
CA ASN A 484 -29.56 -6.94 16.73
C ASN A 484 -29.43 -7.53 15.33
N ALA A 485 -30.53 -7.48 14.59
CA ALA A 485 -30.63 -7.71 13.16
C ALA A 485 -31.57 -6.67 12.48
N SER A 486 -31.63 -5.44 13.00
CA SER A 486 -32.57 -4.39 12.58
C SER A 486 -32.43 -3.90 11.14
N GLU A 487 -31.27 -4.09 10.53
CA GLU A 487 -30.97 -3.72 9.14
C GLU A 487 -31.49 -4.77 8.13
N THR A 488 -31.95 -5.94 8.60
CA THR A 488 -32.59 -6.98 7.78
C THR A 488 -33.77 -6.41 6.99
N TRP A 489 -33.73 -6.54 5.66
CA TRP A 489 -34.65 -5.86 4.73
C TRP A 489 -35.19 -6.80 3.64
N ASP A 490 -36.12 -6.31 2.83
CA ASP A 490 -36.86 -7.08 1.83
C ASP A 490 -36.92 -6.31 0.50
N LEU A 491 -36.72 -7.00 -0.62
CA LEU A 491 -36.51 -6.38 -1.94
C LEU A 491 -37.77 -5.70 -2.49
N ASP A 492 -38.94 -6.19 -2.09
CA ASP A 492 -40.27 -5.77 -2.55
C ASP A 492 -41.16 -5.16 -1.43
N ASP A 493 -40.51 -4.67 -0.36
CA ASP A 493 -41.08 -3.98 0.81
C ASP A 493 -42.00 -4.86 1.72
N ASP A 494 -41.86 -6.19 1.69
CA ASP A 494 -42.79 -7.11 2.36
C ASP A 494 -42.51 -7.23 3.90
N PRO A 495 -43.53 -7.22 4.78
CA PRO A 495 -43.32 -7.25 6.24
C PRO A 495 -42.66 -8.52 6.80
N ILE A 496 -41.46 -8.34 7.37
CA ILE A 496 -40.57 -9.39 7.91
C ILE A 496 -40.98 -9.85 9.32
N VAL A 497 -40.83 -11.15 9.59
CA VAL A 497 -41.06 -11.82 10.88
C VAL A 497 -39.79 -12.55 11.31
N PHE A 498 -39.27 -12.20 12.48
CA PHE A 498 -38.02 -12.75 13.05
C PHE A 498 -38.31 -13.89 14.03
N THR A 499 -37.41 -14.85 14.13
CA THR A 499 -37.41 -15.99 15.05
C THR A 499 -35.98 -16.23 15.54
N TRP A 500 -35.76 -16.22 16.85
CA TRP A 500 -34.45 -16.48 17.45
C TRP A 500 -34.49 -17.68 18.39
N SER A 501 -33.55 -18.61 18.25
CA SER A 501 -33.50 -19.83 19.04
C SER A 501 -32.08 -20.25 19.42
N SER A 502 -31.94 -21.06 20.47
CA SER A 502 -30.66 -21.61 20.95
C SER A 502 -30.69 -23.14 21.00
N ASN A 503 -29.55 -23.77 20.74
CA ASN A 503 -29.29 -25.21 20.95
C ASN A 503 -29.61 -25.72 22.37
N ILE A 504 -29.50 -24.86 23.39
CA ILE A 504 -29.76 -25.18 24.80
C ILE A 504 -31.18 -24.75 25.21
N ASP A 505 -31.54 -23.48 25.00
CA ASP A 505 -32.79 -22.90 25.52
C ASP A 505 -34.00 -23.01 24.57
N GLY A 506 -33.79 -23.34 23.29
CA GLY A 506 -34.84 -23.33 22.27
C GLY A 506 -35.20 -21.90 21.81
N GLN A 507 -36.41 -21.70 21.25
CA GLN A 507 -36.83 -20.37 20.77
C GLN A 507 -37.03 -19.38 21.92
N PHE A 508 -36.27 -18.27 21.91
CA PHE A 508 -36.28 -17.25 22.97
C PHE A 508 -36.77 -15.87 22.51
N SER A 509 -36.70 -15.51 21.22
CA SER A 509 -37.19 -14.20 20.74
C SER A 509 -37.85 -14.23 19.36
N SER A 510 -38.49 -13.11 19.01
CA SER A 510 -39.12 -12.83 17.72
C SER A 510 -39.12 -11.33 17.36
N SER A 511 -38.09 -10.62 17.81
CA SER A 511 -37.87 -9.18 17.53
C SER A 511 -36.67 -9.01 16.60
N SER A 512 -36.60 -7.93 15.84
CA SER A 512 -35.41 -7.59 15.06
C SER A 512 -34.25 -7.09 15.93
N GLN A 513 -34.56 -6.42 17.05
CA GLN A 513 -33.60 -6.01 18.09
C GLN A 513 -34.18 -6.30 19.48
N PHE A 514 -33.37 -6.82 20.40
CA PHE A 514 -33.74 -7.06 21.81
C PHE A 514 -32.53 -7.40 22.70
N THR A 515 -32.71 -7.32 24.01
CA THR A 515 -31.74 -7.78 25.01
C THR A 515 -32.25 -9.03 25.75
N VAL A 516 -31.33 -9.93 26.13
CA VAL A 516 -31.59 -11.02 27.09
C VAL A 516 -30.89 -10.75 28.41
N ASN A 517 -31.31 -11.42 29.48
CA ASN A 517 -30.79 -11.31 30.85
C ASN A 517 -30.91 -9.92 31.52
N ASP A 518 -31.46 -8.92 30.82
CA ASP A 518 -31.75 -7.56 31.29
C ASP A 518 -32.84 -7.45 32.40
N GLY A 519 -33.43 -8.58 32.80
CA GLY A 519 -34.51 -8.66 33.78
C GLY A 519 -35.92 -8.40 33.24
N ASN A 520 -36.10 -8.10 31.94
CA ASN A 520 -37.41 -7.89 31.32
C ASN A 520 -38.12 -9.21 30.92
N GLY A 521 -37.42 -10.34 31.00
CA GLY A 521 -38.03 -11.68 30.95
C GLY A 521 -37.57 -12.58 29.80
N LEU A 522 -36.66 -12.12 28.96
CA LEU A 522 -35.86 -12.99 28.09
C LEU A 522 -34.58 -13.37 28.85
N THR A 523 -34.19 -14.64 28.80
CA THR A 523 -33.04 -15.17 29.54
C THR A 523 -32.31 -16.23 28.73
N LEU A 524 -31.00 -16.20 28.75
CA LEU A 524 -30.12 -17.26 28.26
C LEU A 524 -29.47 -17.97 29.47
N SER A 525 -29.28 -19.28 29.41
CA SER A 525 -28.62 -20.03 30.50
C SER A 525 -27.09 -19.88 30.52
N ASP A 526 -26.43 -20.39 31.56
CA ASP A 526 -24.97 -20.54 31.55
C ASP A 526 -24.57 -21.80 30.75
N GLY A 527 -23.63 -21.67 29.82
CA GLY A 527 -23.24 -22.72 28.87
C GLY A 527 -22.65 -22.17 27.57
N GLN A 528 -22.49 -23.03 26.56
CA GLN A 528 -22.05 -22.70 25.21
C GLN A 528 -23.24 -22.84 24.23
N HIS A 529 -23.66 -21.72 23.64
CA HIS A 529 -24.95 -21.52 23.01
C HIS A 529 -24.83 -21.21 21.50
N ILE A 530 -25.03 -22.22 20.65
CA ILE A 530 -25.33 -21.98 19.23
C ILE A 530 -26.73 -21.35 19.14
N ILE A 531 -26.77 -20.08 18.75
CA ILE A 531 -27.94 -19.28 18.42
C ILE A 531 -28.26 -19.43 16.92
N THR A 532 -29.54 -19.44 16.57
CA THR A 532 -30.05 -19.43 15.19
C THR A 532 -31.09 -18.32 15.05
N LEU A 533 -30.89 -17.44 14.05
CA LEU A 533 -31.87 -16.47 13.56
C LEU A 533 -32.57 -17.04 12.32
N GLU A 534 -33.90 -16.90 12.23
CA GLU A 534 -34.72 -17.16 11.05
C GLU A 534 -35.57 -15.91 10.78
N ALA A 535 -35.59 -15.43 9.52
CA ALA A 535 -36.36 -14.26 9.09
C ALA A 535 -37.24 -14.63 7.89
N CYS A 536 -38.55 -14.41 8.02
CA CYS A 536 -39.56 -14.78 7.02
C CYS A 536 -40.34 -13.56 6.51
N ASP A 537 -40.77 -13.57 5.25
CA ASP A 537 -41.78 -12.64 4.72
C ASP A 537 -43.21 -12.99 5.24
N ASN A 538 -44.27 -12.38 4.66
CA ASN A 538 -45.65 -12.75 4.99
C ASN A 538 -46.26 -13.87 4.12
N GLN A 539 -45.52 -14.39 3.14
CA GLN A 539 -45.98 -15.37 2.14
C GLN A 539 -45.42 -16.78 2.37
N GLY A 540 -44.38 -16.91 3.19
CA GLY A 540 -43.76 -18.17 3.64
C GLY A 540 -42.34 -18.39 3.13
N ASN A 541 -41.68 -17.38 2.57
CA ASN A 541 -40.28 -17.43 2.16
C ASN A 541 -39.40 -16.98 3.35
N CYS A 542 -38.36 -17.74 3.69
CA CYS A 542 -37.54 -17.49 4.88
C CYS A 542 -36.04 -17.73 4.63
N ALA A 543 -35.19 -16.90 5.24
CA ALA A 543 -33.76 -17.09 5.39
C ALA A 543 -33.41 -17.47 6.85
N ASN A 544 -32.22 -18.03 7.10
CA ASN A 544 -31.69 -18.25 8.45
C ASN A 544 -30.15 -18.27 8.51
N GLU A 545 -29.61 -17.97 9.69
CA GLU A 545 -28.17 -17.81 10.03
C GLU A 545 -27.92 -18.39 11.44
N SER A 546 -26.68 -18.66 11.86
CA SER A 546 -26.36 -19.14 13.23
C SER A 546 -24.94 -18.76 13.71
N ARG A 547 -24.77 -18.59 15.03
CA ARG A 547 -23.53 -18.18 15.74
C ARG A 547 -23.43 -18.84 17.13
N ASP A 548 -22.24 -19.06 17.72
CA ASP A 548 -22.02 -19.59 19.08
C ASP A 548 -21.62 -18.50 20.10
N ILE A 549 -21.93 -18.65 21.40
CA ILE A 549 -21.57 -17.73 22.50
C ILE A 549 -21.46 -18.47 23.86
N GLU A 550 -20.57 -18.06 24.79
CA GLU A 550 -20.44 -18.68 26.13
C GLU A 550 -20.89 -17.76 27.29
N LEU A 551 -21.65 -18.28 28.27
CA LEU A 551 -21.99 -17.60 29.53
C LEU A 551 -21.38 -18.32 30.75
N ARG A 552 -20.58 -17.63 31.57
CA ARG A 552 -19.88 -18.20 32.76
C ARG A 552 -19.57 -17.18 33.88
N ASN A 553 -19.48 -17.65 35.13
CA ASN A 553 -19.26 -16.81 36.32
C ASN A 553 -17.83 -16.25 36.45
N LEU A 554 -17.68 -14.97 36.81
CA LEU A 554 -16.41 -14.23 36.96
C LEU A 554 -16.07 -13.96 38.47
N PRO A 555 -14.85 -13.48 38.80
CA PRO A 555 -14.42 -13.22 40.19
C PRO A 555 -14.43 -11.72 40.62
N PRO A 556 -14.44 -11.41 41.94
CA PRO A 556 -14.58 -10.06 42.49
C PRO A 556 -13.32 -9.17 42.44
N VAL A 557 -13.54 -7.84 42.51
CA VAL A 557 -12.52 -6.76 42.39
C VAL A 557 -12.42 -5.94 43.70
N ILE A 558 -11.19 -5.64 44.16
CA ILE A 558 -10.90 -5.20 45.56
C ILE A 558 -10.17 -3.85 45.65
N ASP A 559 -10.51 -3.00 46.64
CA ASP A 559 -9.94 -1.66 46.92
C ASP A 559 -9.95 -1.30 48.44
N ILE A 560 -8.83 -0.76 48.98
CA ILE A 560 -8.55 -0.50 50.42
C ILE A 560 -7.58 0.69 50.65
N ILE A 561 -7.82 1.56 51.64
CA ILE A 561 -7.04 2.79 51.96
C ILE A 561 -6.79 2.97 53.50
N THR A 562 -5.76 3.73 53.92
CA THR A 562 -5.37 3.98 55.34
C THR A 562 -4.89 5.43 55.63
N ASP A 563 -4.89 5.88 56.90
CA ASP A 563 -4.37 7.20 57.37
C ASP A 563 -3.74 7.14 58.80
N PRO A 564 -2.48 7.56 59.06
CA PRO A 564 -1.49 7.96 58.06
C PRO A 564 -1.34 6.88 56.99
N GLY A 565 -0.95 7.28 55.79
CA GLY A 565 -0.86 6.34 54.69
C GLY A 565 0.05 5.16 55.05
N VAL A 566 -0.27 4.01 54.47
CA VAL A 566 0.72 2.96 54.24
C VAL A 566 1.87 3.58 53.44
N ASP A 567 2.94 3.87 54.14
CA ASP A 567 4.27 4.07 53.60
C ASP A 567 4.66 2.85 52.74
N LEU A 568 5.60 3.06 51.83
CA LEU A 568 5.94 2.12 50.75
C LEU A 568 6.43 0.73 51.22
N ASP A 569 6.71 0.54 52.50
CA ASP A 569 7.08 -0.74 53.14
C ASP A 569 5.89 -1.48 53.80
N GLY A 570 4.66 -1.02 53.59
CA GLY A 570 3.47 -1.49 54.32
C GLY A 570 3.27 -0.78 55.67
N ALA A 571 4.17 0.10 56.10
CA ALA A 571 4.17 0.70 57.44
C ALA A 571 3.49 2.06 57.53
N ILE A 572 3.27 2.59 58.75
CA ILE A 572 2.44 3.77 58.99
C ILE A 572 3.03 4.60 60.13
N ARG A 573 3.85 5.60 59.79
CA ARG A 573 4.75 6.29 60.74
C ARG A 573 4.13 7.51 61.43
N LEU A 574 4.78 7.93 62.53
CA LEU A 574 4.18 8.78 63.56
C LEU A 574 5.21 9.76 64.17
N TYR A 575 4.79 10.50 65.19
CA TYR A 575 5.67 10.99 66.26
C TYR A 575 5.38 10.20 67.55
N ARG A 576 6.19 10.37 68.61
CA ARG A 576 6.13 9.59 69.88
C ARG A 576 4.86 9.80 70.74
N THR A 577 3.77 10.27 70.12
CA THR A 577 2.52 10.77 70.70
C THR A 577 1.27 10.67 69.76
N ALA A 578 1.18 9.76 68.77
CA ALA A 578 0.13 9.72 67.70
C ALA A 578 -0.56 8.33 67.37
N SER A 579 -1.39 8.17 66.29
CA SER A 579 -2.38 7.05 66.02
C SER A 579 -2.84 6.79 64.54
N LEU A 580 -3.73 5.80 64.22
CA LEU A 580 -4.05 5.19 62.87
C LEU A 580 -5.57 4.93 62.47
N HIS A 581 -5.91 4.90 61.16
CA HIS A 581 -7.25 4.68 60.49
C HIS A 581 -7.22 3.79 59.19
N ILE A 582 -8.34 3.11 58.80
CA ILE A 582 -8.51 2.19 57.62
C ILE A 582 -9.93 2.29 56.94
N ASN A 583 -10.06 2.12 55.60
CA ASN A 583 -11.29 2.10 54.76
C ASN A 583 -11.23 1.02 53.62
N MET A 584 -12.36 0.40 53.23
CA MET A 584 -12.51 -0.63 52.16
C MET A 584 -13.68 -0.41 51.16
N THR A 585 -14.22 0.80 51.04
CA THR A 585 -15.55 1.03 50.40
C THR A 585 -15.64 0.82 48.88
N GLY A 586 -14.54 0.62 48.15
CA GLY A 586 -14.53 0.45 46.69
C GLY A 586 -14.64 -0.98 46.15
N THR A 587 -14.61 -1.99 47.02
CA THR A 587 -14.61 -3.43 46.64
C THR A 587 -15.98 -3.89 46.11
N THR A 588 -16.03 -4.48 44.90
CA THR A 588 -17.26 -4.88 44.17
C THR A 588 -17.10 -6.16 43.36
N ASP A 589 -18.21 -6.85 43.13
CA ASP A 589 -18.31 -8.09 42.34
C ASP A 589 -19.10 -7.84 41.03
N PRO A 590 -18.75 -8.44 39.86
CA PRO A 590 -19.38 -8.10 38.58
C PRO A 590 -20.82 -8.62 38.46
N GLU A 591 -21.05 -9.88 38.82
CA GLU A 591 -22.38 -10.51 38.91
C GLU A 591 -23.20 -9.96 40.10
N GLY A 592 -22.54 -9.32 41.06
CA GLY A 592 -23.14 -8.62 42.19
C GLY A 592 -23.34 -9.49 43.43
N ASP A 593 -22.56 -10.57 43.55
CA ASP A 593 -22.69 -11.56 44.62
C ASP A 593 -22.18 -11.03 45.98
N SER A 594 -22.60 -11.66 47.07
CA SER A 594 -22.44 -11.07 48.40
C SER A 594 -21.04 -11.25 49.00
N ILE A 595 -20.16 -10.28 48.77
CA ILE A 595 -18.75 -10.29 49.22
C ILE A 595 -18.61 -10.53 50.73
N LEU A 596 -17.80 -11.54 51.08
CA LEU A 596 -17.49 -11.97 52.44
C LEU A 596 -16.00 -11.75 52.76
N CYS A 597 -15.67 -11.49 54.02
CA CYS A 597 -14.29 -11.32 54.46
C CYS A 597 -13.99 -11.79 55.89
N GLY A 598 -12.70 -12.00 56.16
CA GLY A 598 -12.15 -12.30 57.48
C GLY A 598 -10.99 -11.37 57.82
N ILE A 599 -10.71 -11.14 59.11
CA ILE A 599 -9.61 -10.29 59.59
C ILE A 599 -8.86 -11.02 60.71
N ASP A 600 -7.52 -10.94 60.75
CA ASP A 600 -6.67 -11.41 61.86
C ASP A 600 -5.51 -10.44 62.17
N VAL A 601 -4.87 -10.57 63.33
CA VAL A 601 -3.77 -9.71 63.78
C VAL A 601 -2.74 -10.56 64.53
N SER A 602 -1.51 -10.65 64.03
CA SER A 602 -0.57 -11.75 64.34
C SER A 602 -0.13 -11.94 65.79
N TYR A 603 -0.22 -10.91 66.65
CA TYR A 603 0.03 -11.04 68.11
C TYR A 603 -1.24 -11.37 68.93
N ARG A 604 -2.36 -11.59 68.25
CA ARG A 604 -3.66 -12.03 68.76
C ARG A 604 -3.88 -13.48 68.26
N SER A 605 -5.02 -14.11 68.53
CA SER A 605 -5.25 -15.50 68.09
C SER A 605 -6.73 -15.87 67.99
N ASN A 606 -7.05 -16.74 67.01
CA ASN A 606 -8.40 -17.15 66.62
C ASN A 606 -9.31 -15.99 66.18
N GLN A 607 -8.87 -15.22 65.18
CA GLN A 607 -9.75 -14.45 64.28
C GLN A 607 -9.60 -15.03 62.86
N GLY A 608 -10.29 -14.50 61.85
CA GLY A 608 -10.28 -15.04 60.48
C GLY A 608 -11.43 -16.00 60.10
N THR A 609 -12.56 -15.99 60.81
CA THR A 609 -13.81 -16.55 60.28
C THR A 609 -14.38 -15.62 59.21
N ILE A 610 -14.60 -16.14 58.00
CA ILE A 610 -15.18 -15.39 56.88
C ILE A 610 -16.68 -15.14 57.17
N GLU A 611 -17.06 -13.86 57.27
CA GLU A 611 -18.41 -13.35 57.52
C GLU A 611 -18.66 -12.07 56.67
N PRO A 612 -19.89 -11.54 56.55
CA PRO A 612 -20.15 -10.35 55.71
C PRO A 612 -19.38 -9.09 56.16
N CYS A 613 -18.84 -8.35 55.18
CA CYS A 613 -17.89 -7.27 55.43
C CYS A 613 -18.44 -5.99 56.10
N ALA A 614 -17.52 -5.23 56.71
CA ALA A 614 -17.76 -3.88 57.21
C ALA A 614 -16.61 -2.95 56.75
N MET A 615 -16.94 -1.79 56.17
CA MET A 615 -16.04 -1.12 55.22
C MET A 615 -15.14 0.01 55.79
N GLU A 616 -15.11 0.29 57.11
CA GLU A 616 -14.28 1.38 57.70
C GLU A 616 -14.03 1.23 59.22
N TRP A 617 -12.82 1.51 59.73
CA TRP A 617 -12.50 1.54 61.19
C TRP A 617 -11.17 2.26 61.57
N ASN A 618 -10.73 2.19 62.83
CA ASN A 618 -9.57 2.90 63.42
C ASN A 618 -8.78 2.05 64.44
N ALA A 619 -7.51 2.37 64.72
CA ALA A 619 -6.63 1.64 65.65
C ALA A 619 -5.56 2.52 66.38
N THR A 620 -5.07 2.08 67.55
CA THR A 620 -4.12 2.83 68.40
C THR A 620 -3.18 1.91 69.18
N PHE A 621 -1.95 2.35 69.47
CA PHE A 621 -0.86 1.48 69.95
C PHE A 621 -0.05 2.05 71.13
N LEU A 622 -0.68 2.79 72.06
CA LEU A 622 0.00 3.33 73.25
C LEU A 622 0.19 2.29 74.39
N ASP A 623 -0.38 1.10 74.22
CA ASP A 623 -0.11 -0.10 75.01
C ASP A 623 1.07 -0.92 74.48
N ALA A 624 1.49 -0.64 73.24
CA ALA A 624 2.80 -1.05 72.74
C ALA A 624 3.89 -0.35 73.57
N SER A 625 4.86 -1.11 74.05
CA SER A 625 5.96 -0.58 74.87
C SER A 625 6.88 0.34 74.07
N ASP A 626 7.82 1.01 74.75
CA ASP A 626 9.02 1.62 74.14
C ASP A 626 9.83 0.67 73.23
N SER A 627 9.52 -0.64 73.29
CA SER A 627 10.12 -1.75 72.55
C SER A 627 9.14 -2.50 71.62
N GLN A 628 7.97 -1.94 71.33
CA GLN A 628 7.07 -2.42 70.27
C GLN A 628 6.74 -1.29 69.30
N SER A 629 7.44 -1.27 68.17
CA SER A 629 7.23 -0.34 67.05
C SER A 629 6.67 -1.02 65.79
N SER A 630 6.26 -2.29 65.84
CA SER A 630 5.60 -2.98 64.71
C SER A 630 4.85 -4.26 65.10
N PHE A 631 3.93 -4.70 64.23
CA PHE A 631 3.12 -5.94 64.25
C PHE A 631 2.31 -6.02 62.95
N THR A 632 1.75 -7.18 62.59
CA THR A 632 0.96 -7.32 61.33
C THR A 632 -0.56 -7.43 61.54
N TYR A 633 -1.32 -7.10 60.49
CA TYR A 633 -2.78 -7.00 60.46
C TYR A 633 -3.31 -7.49 59.11
N THR A 634 -4.11 -8.56 59.04
CA THR A 634 -4.48 -9.29 57.80
C THR A 634 -5.96 -9.21 57.47
N ILE A 635 -6.33 -9.14 56.18
CA ILE A 635 -7.71 -9.15 55.65
C ILE A 635 -7.83 -10.17 54.50
N SER A 636 -8.90 -10.97 54.46
CA SER A 636 -9.24 -11.98 53.42
C SER A 636 -10.58 -11.67 52.76
N VAL A 637 -10.78 -11.89 51.45
CA VAL A 637 -12.01 -11.52 50.68
C VAL A 637 -12.43 -12.62 49.68
N THR A 638 -13.73 -12.84 49.46
CA THR A 638 -14.28 -13.81 48.47
C THR A 638 -15.76 -13.54 48.13
N ASP A 639 -16.21 -13.98 46.95
CA ASP A 639 -17.61 -14.10 46.51
C ASP A 639 -18.32 -15.35 47.10
N GLY A 640 -17.57 -16.44 47.34
CA GLY A 640 -18.05 -17.75 47.77
C GLY A 640 -18.23 -18.77 46.63
N VAL A 641 -17.98 -18.38 45.37
CA VAL A 641 -18.01 -19.24 44.18
C VAL A 641 -16.59 -19.50 43.67
N ASN A 642 -15.77 -18.44 43.60
CA ASN A 642 -14.37 -18.46 43.21
C ASN A 642 -13.41 -18.51 44.43
N PRO A 643 -12.10 -18.75 44.24
CA PRO A 643 -11.13 -18.81 45.34
C PRO A 643 -10.92 -17.46 46.10
N PRO A 644 -10.71 -17.46 47.43
CA PRO A 644 -10.43 -16.24 48.23
C PRO A 644 -9.04 -15.58 48.05
N ILE A 645 -8.90 -14.31 48.47
CA ILE A 645 -7.73 -13.39 48.27
C ILE A 645 -7.36 -12.61 49.59
N ASP A 646 -6.06 -12.38 49.94
CA ASP A 646 -5.56 -11.88 51.28
C ASP A 646 -4.51 -10.66 51.30
N LEU A 647 -4.40 -9.77 52.35
CA LEU A 647 -3.65 -8.41 52.43
C LEU A 647 -3.05 -7.91 53.86
N ILE A 648 -1.96 -7.01 54.10
CA ILE A 648 -1.14 -6.68 55.43
C ILE A 648 -0.24 -5.30 55.75
N TYR A 649 0.10 -4.75 57.03
CA TYR A 649 0.79 -3.36 57.46
C TYR A 649 1.82 -3.05 58.77
N GLN A 650 2.48 -1.80 59.13
CA GLN A 650 3.63 -1.35 60.20
C GLN A 650 3.92 0.22 60.85
N ILE A 651 5.07 0.86 61.48
CA ILE A 651 5.36 2.30 62.26
C ILE A 651 6.87 3.05 62.59
N GLU A 652 7.21 4.44 62.92
CA GLU A 652 8.61 5.23 63.33
C GLU A 652 8.86 6.84 63.89
N LEU A 653 10.08 7.64 64.02
CA LEU A 653 10.53 8.99 64.89
C LEU A 653 11.85 10.10 64.71
N ILE A 654 12.16 11.35 65.42
CA ILE A 654 13.37 12.49 65.35
C ILE A 654 13.90 13.64 66.54
N ASN A 655 14.90 14.72 66.45
CA ASN A 655 15.65 15.74 67.52
C ASN A 655 16.19 17.38 67.41
N GLU A 656 17.31 18.09 68.07
CA GLU A 656 17.64 19.68 68.38
C GLU A 656 19.08 20.64 68.46
N LEU A 657 19.64 21.48 69.51
CA LEU A 657 20.50 22.88 69.66
C LEU A 657 21.95 23.27 70.46
N PRO A 658 22.94 24.27 70.17
CA PRO A 658 24.38 24.51 70.83
C PRO A 658 25.60 25.66 70.63
N HIS A 659 27.02 25.39 70.77
CA HIS A 659 28.35 26.25 70.60
C HIS A 659 29.89 25.57 70.59
N PRO A 660 31.17 26.14 70.24
CA PRO A 660 32.51 25.49 69.66
C PRO A 660 34.03 25.42 70.29
N GLU A 661 35.01 24.54 69.77
CA GLU A 661 36.58 24.43 69.67
C GLU A 661 37.25 23.01 69.24
N PHE A 662 38.43 22.80 68.52
CA PHE A 662 38.95 21.48 67.87
C PHE A 662 40.43 20.88 67.80
N SER A 663 40.64 19.62 67.24
CA SER A 663 41.88 18.82 66.91
C SER A 663 41.81 17.71 65.77
N VAL A 664 42.92 17.04 65.32
CA VAL A 664 42.96 16.05 64.18
C VAL A 664 43.54 14.64 64.50
N THR A 665 42.92 13.56 63.99
CA THR A 665 43.39 12.15 64.05
C THR A 665 43.07 11.34 62.77
N ARG A 666 43.88 10.33 62.41
CA ARG A 666 43.59 9.39 61.29
C ARG A 666 44.40 8.09 61.38
N MET A 667 43.93 7.03 60.70
CA MET A 667 44.52 5.68 60.73
C MET A 667 45.56 5.38 59.63
N GLY A 668 45.52 6.11 58.51
CA GLY A 668 46.42 5.95 57.38
C GLY A 668 46.74 7.29 56.72
N ASN A 669 47.41 7.25 55.56
CA ASN A 669 47.78 8.44 54.79
C ASN A 669 47.04 8.58 53.45
N THR A 670 46.44 7.50 52.93
CA THR A 670 45.74 7.56 51.64
C THR A 670 44.28 8.00 51.79
N SER A 671 43.67 8.43 50.67
CA SER A 671 42.26 8.79 50.50
C SER A 671 41.30 7.81 51.18
N ALA A 672 41.55 6.50 51.05
CA ALA A 672 40.73 5.46 51.64
C ALA A 672 40.78 5.31 53.18
N PHE A 673 41.43 6.23 53.90
CA PHE A 673 41.41 6.28 55.36
C PHE A 673 40.74 7.55 55.87
N MET A 674 39.62 7.36 56.58
CA MET A 674 38.91 8.45 57.28
C MET A 674 39.87 9.33 58.09
N VAL A 675 39.70 10.64 57.95
CA VAL A 675 40.30 11.69 58.77
C VAL A 675 39.23 12.17 59.75
N GLN A 676 39.52 12.00 61.04
CA GLN A 676 38.66 12.41 62.14
C GLN A 676 39.15 13.75 62.72
N LEU A 677 38.36 14.80 62.55
CA LEU A 677 38.60 16.14 63.10
C LEU A 677 37.72 16.33 64.35
N ASP A 678 38.24 15.98 65.53
CA ASP A 678 37.50 16.02 66.81
C ASP A 678 37.43 17.44 67.38
N SER A 679 36.22 17.98 67.51
CA SER A 679 35.94 19.27 68.13
C SER A 679 35.13 19.23 69.43
N PHE A 680 35.30 18.22 70.27
CA PHE A 680 34.78 18.24 71.65
C PHE A 680 35.51 19.21 72.62
N GLY A 681 36.28 20.19 72.12
CA GLY A 681 36.59 21.41 72.88
C GLY A 681 35.39 22.35 73.03
N SER A 682 34.36 22.11 72.21
CA SER A 682 33.07 22.78 72.08
C SER A 682 32.08 22.51 73.21
N TYR A 683 31.07 23.38 73.37
CA TYR A 683 30.04 23.26 74.40
C TYR A 683 28.81 24.16 74.19
N ASP A 684 27.62 23.60 74.40
CA ASP A 684 26.31 24.27 74.49
C ASP A 684 26.05 24.86 75.91
N PRO A 685 25.34 26.00 76.06
CA PRO A 685 24.85 26.51 77.35
C PRO A 685 23.67 25.77 78.04
N GLU A 686 22.74 25.14 77.31
CA GLU A 686 21.41 24.74 77.83
C GLU A 686 21.26 23.24 78.19
N GLY A 687 22.01 22.36 77.54
CA GLY A 687 21.89 20.90 77.58
C GLY A 687 21.26 20.28 76.31
N ASP A 688 21.12 21.07 75.25
CA ASP A 688 20.62 20.63 73.94
C ASP A 688 21.82 20.36 72.97
N PRO A 689 21.64 19.74 71.79
CA PRO A 689 22.77 19.18 70.99
C PRO A 689 23.44 20.08 69.93
N ILE A 690 24.75 19.85 69.72
CA ILE A 690 25.61 20.65 68.82
C ILE A 690 25.36 20.47 67.32
N ILE A 691 25.76 21.52 66.56
CA ILE A 691 25.79 21.65 65.12
C ILE A 691 27.03 22.49 64.79
N TYR A 692 27.80 22.02 63.82
CA TYR A 692 29.11 22.53 63.42
C TYR A 692 29.16 22.59 61.89
N ARG A 693 30.16 23.26 61.34
CA ARG A 693 30.39 23.37 59.90
C ARG A 693 31.88 23.42 59.64
N TRP A 694 32.37 22.54 58.78
CA TRP A 694 33.78 22.49 58.47
C TRP A 694 34.05 23.03 57.07
N SER A 695 35.31 23.11 56.67
CA SER A 695 35.72 23.60 55.35
C SER A 695 37.18 23.24 55.04
N SER A 696 37.55 23.38 53.77
CA SER A 696 38.81 22.94 53.17
C SER A 696 39.16 23.85 51.99
N ASN A 697 40.41 24.31 51.89
CA ASN A 697 40.88 25.16 50.79
C ASN A 697 40.76 24.53 49.39
N LEU A 698 40.64 23.19 49.31
CA LEU A 698 40.44 22.44 48.08
C LEU A 698 38.99 22.03 47.84
N LEU A 699 38.13 21.98 48.87
CA LEU A 699 36.78 21.39 48.78
C LEU A 699 35.63 22.38 49.08
N GLY A 700 35.91 23.58 49.60
CA GLY A 700 34.87 24.50 50.07
C GLY A 700 34.38 24.14 51.47
N LEU A 701 33.08 24.21 51.74
CA LEU A 701 32.52 23.75 53.01
C LEU A 701 32.52 22.21 53.08
N LEU A 702 32.97 21.66 54.20
CA LEU A 702 32.91 20.24 54.52
C LEU A 702 31.64 20.00 55.33
N LEU A 703 30.79 19.10 54.83
CA LEU A 703 29.55 18.71 55.49
C LEU A 703 29.86 17.78 56.66
N ASP A 704 29.26 18.09 57.81
CA ASP A 704 29.45 17.47 59.11
C ASP A 704 28.06 17.22 59.70
N ASP A 705 27.84 16.10 60.38
CA ASP A 705 26.53 15.82 61.02
C ASP A 705 26.31 16.66 62.28
N GLY A 706 27.32 17.42 62.69
CA GLY A 706 27.19 18.42 63.72
C GLY A 706 27.32 17.85 65.14
N ASP A 707 27.77 16.62 65.34
CA ASP A 707 28.22 16.19 66.66
C ASP A 707 29.54 16.89 67.08
N GLY A 708 30.27 17.42 66.10
CA GLY A 708 31.54 18.11 66.25
C GLY A 708 32.74 17.29 65.85
N ILE A 709 32.55 16.09 65.32
CA ILE A 709 33.61 15.25 64.85
C ILE A 709 33.37 14.95 63.38
N TRP A 710 33.92 15.81 62.52
CA TRP A 710 33.96 15.51 61.10
C TRP A 710 34.84 14.30 60.86
N VAL A 711 34.23 13.15 60.56
CA VAL A 711 34.90 11.92 60.16
C VAL A 711 34.63 11.67 58.68
N GLY A 712 35.34 12.40 57.82
CA GLY A 712 35.27 12.25 56.37
C GLY A 712 36.57 11.72 55.77
N ARG A 713 36.53 11.35 54.50
CA ARG A 713 37.74 11.16 53.69
C ARG A 713 38.09 12.47 53.01
N LEU A 714 39.32 12.53 52.51
CA LEU A 714 39.83 13.65 51.75
C LEU A 714 40.52 13.05 50.53
N PRO A 715 40.30 13.57 49.30
CA PRO A 715 40.95 13.05 48.10
C PRO A 715 42.47 13.26 48.16
N ALA A 716 43.23 12.56 47.32
CA ALA A 716 44.68 12.72 47.23
C ALA A 716 45.09 14.20 46.99
N GLY A 717 45.65 14.86 48.01
CA GLY A 717 45.84 16.31 47.98
C GLY A 717 46.46 16.92 49.23
N ALA A 718 46.76 18.22 49.17
CA ALA A 718 47.34 19.00 50.26
C ALA A 718 46.33 20.08 50.73
N HIS A 719 45.58 19.75 51.78
CA HIS A 719 44.44 20.52 52.27
C HIS A 719 44.81 21.50 53.39
N GLU A 720 44.12 22.63 53.46
CA GLU A 720 44.05 23.53 54.62
C GLU A 720 42.59 23.54 55.13
N ILE A 721 42.37 22.99 56.33
CA ILE A 721 41.07 22.62 56.90
C ILE A 721 40.62 23.64 57.97
N THR A 722 39.35 24.06 57.97
CA THR A 722 38.81 25.10 58.88
C THR A 722 37.46 24.72 59.49
N LEU A 723 37.33 24.74 60.83
CA LEU A 723 36.06 24.58 61.59
C LEU A 723 35.33 25.93 61.74
N GLU A 724 33.98 25.92 61.77
CA GLU A 724 33.05 26.96 62.25
C GLU A 724 31.82 26.32 62.99
N VAL A 725 31.01 27.02 63.82
CA VAL A 725 29.73 26.45 64.38
C VAL A 725 28.52 27.40 64.50
N SER A 726 27.31 26.88 64.25
CA SER A 726 25.94 27.44 64.41
C SER A 726 24.89 26.37 64.10
N ASP A 727 23.60 26.67 64.25
CA ASP A 727 22.54 25.66 64.43
C ASP A 727 21.13 26.03 63.93
N ASP A 728 20.19 25.08 64.08
CA ASP A 728 18.75 25.21 63.80
C ASP A 728 17.88 25.24 65.08
N ARG A 729 18.40 25.65 66.26
CA ARG A 729 17.47 26.27 67.22
C ARG A 729 17.02 27.54 66.54
N VAL A 730 15.72 27.63 66.36
CA VAL A 730 15.05 28.59 65.48
C VAL A 730 15.45 30.07 65.74
N GLU A 731 16.00 30.41 66.92
CA GLU A 731 16.53 31.73 67.25
C GLU A 731 18.01 32.03 66.87
N HIS A 732 18.80 31.06 66.40
CA HIS A 732 20.26 31.21 66.19
C HIS A 732 20.77 31.05 64.75
N LEU A 733 19.95 30.54 63.82
CA LEU A 733 20.29 30.21 62.43
C LEU A 733 21.33 31.11 61.73
N ASP A 734 22.40 30.46 61.24
CA ASP A 734 23.41 30.94 60.29
C ASP A 734 24.46 31.99 60.81
N VAL A 735 24.93 31.91 62.07
CA VAL A 735 25.88 32.89 62.69
C VAL A 735 27.16 32.26 63.28
N TRP A 736 28.19 32.05 62.44
CA TRP A 736 29.31 31.13 62.69
C TRP A 736 30.63 31.77 63.23
N ALA A 737 31.52 30.96 63.84
CA ALA A 737 32.84 31.38 64.35
C ALA A 737 33.93 30.27 64.26
N SER A 738 35.17 30.59 63.81
CA SER A 738 36.05 29.61 63.13
C SER A 738 37.60 29.58 63.38
N HIS A 739 38.28 28.47 62.97
CA HIS A 739 39.72 28.13 63.18
C HIS A 739 40.33 27.16 62.12
N THR A 740 41.66 27.15 61.82
CA THR A 740 42.29 26.49 60.64
C THR A 740 43.64 25.73 60.87
N GLU A 741 43.87 24.57 60.23
CA GLU A 741 45.15 23.79 60.15
C GLU A 741 45.45 23.18 58.72
N THR A 742 46.55 22.42 58.52
CA THR A 742 46.99 21.87 57.20
C THR A 742 47.29 20.35 57.23
N LEU A 743 46.89 19.60 56.20
CA LEU A 743 46.97 18.13 56.10
C LEU A 743 47.33 17.64 54.66
N LEU A 744 48.01 16.50 54.53
CA LEU A 744 48.41 15.90 53.23
C LEU A 744 47.85 14.47 53.11
N VAL A 745 47.37 14.09 51.93
CA VAL A 745 46.77 12.78 51.62
C VAL A 745 47.41 12.17 50.36
N GLU A 746 47.54 10.85 50.36
CA GLU A 746 48.10 10.02 49.27
C GLU A 746 46.96 9.25 48.55
N ASN A 747 47.24 8.62 47.41
CA ASN A 747 46.24 7.96 46.55
C ASN A 747 46.09 6.45 46.86
N THR A 748 44.95 5.83 46.49
CA THR A 748 44.58 4.43 46.81
C THR A 748 44.60 3.50 45.57
N PRO A 749 44.74 2.15 45.71
CA PRO A 749 44.52 1.19 44.63
C PRO A 749 43.09 0.65 44.51
N SER A 750 42.69 0.35 43.27
CA SER A 750 41.35 -0.09 42.90
C SER A 750 40.95 -1.51 43.35
N THR A 751 39.63 -1.76 43.35
CA THR A 751 38.98 -3.02 43.76
C THR A 751 38.00 -3.50 42.69
N ALA A 752 37.86 -4.82 42.52
CA ALA A 752 36.90 -5.45 41.60
C ALA A 752 36.09 -6.56 42.30
N MET A 753 34.80 -6.65 41.97
CA MET A 753 33.81 -7.59 42.47
C MET A 753 32.74 -7.84 41.38
N ILE A 754 32.05 -8.98 41.47
CA ILE A 754 30.81 -9.27 40.73
C ILE A 754 29.76 -9.53 41.82
N SER A 755 28.58 -8.91 41.70
CA SER A 755 27.61 -8.80 42.80
C SER A 755 26.27 -9.47 42.53
N SER A 756 25.66 -9.24 41.35
CA SER A 756 24.30 -9.73 41.06
C SER A 756 24.21 -11.26 40.98
N HIS A 757 25.32 -11.94 40.68
CA HIS A 757 25.37 -13.39 40.53
C HIS A 757 26.56 -14.02 41.29
N SER A 758 26.27 -15.06 42.06
CA SER A 758 27.23 -16.13 42.38
C SER A 758 27.11 -17.26 41.34
N ASP A 759 27.99 -18.27 41.38
CA ASP A 759 27.95 -19.43 40.48
C ASP A 759 26.52 -20.00 40.29
N PHE A 760 26.05 -20.06 39.03
CA PHE A 760 24.66 -20.39 38.68
C PHE A 760 24.52 -21.11 37.33
N SER A 761 23.29 -21.47 36.97
CA SER A 761 22.93 -22.12 35.70
C SER A 761 21.63 -21.52 35.14
N THR A 762 21.53 -21.49 33.82
CA THR A 762 20.50 -20.79 33.02
C THR A 762 20.49 -21.36 31.60
N ASP A 763 19.57 -20.93 30.73
CA ASP A 763 19.66 -21.16 29.29
C ASP A 763 20.07 -19.91 28.51
N SER A 764 20.57 -20.09 27.28
CA SER A 764 21.06 -19.00 26.42
C SER A 764 19.98 -17.98 26.00
N SER A 765 18.69 -18.34 26.02
CA SER A 765 17.58 -17.44 25.68
C SER A 765 17.15 -16.53 26.82
N VAL A 766 17.87 -16.53 27.95
CA VAL A 766 17.76 -15.53 29.01
C VAL A 766 18.82 -14.44 28.84
N VAL A 767 18.42 -13.17 29.03
CA VAL A 767 19.36 -12.04 29.16
C VAL A 767 19.72 -11.92 30.65
N HIS A 768 21.01 -11.83 30.97
CA HIS A 768 21.49 -11.68 32.33
C HIS A 768 22.12 -10.32 32.58
N GLU A 769 21.79 -9.72 33.71
CA GLU A 769 22.28 -8.42 34.13
C GLU A 769 23.37 -8.60 35.18
N PHE A 770 24.62 -8.42 34.74
CA PHE A 770 25.81 -8.56 35.56
C PHE A 770 26.21 -7.21 36.15
N GLU A 771 26.11 -7.11 37.47
CA GLU A 771 26.48 -5.91 38.23
C GLU A 771 27.83 -6.10 38.93
N SER A 772 28.62 -5.03 39.02
CA SER A 772 29.95 -5.05 39.65
C SER A 772 30.03 -4.32 41.00
N GLU A 773 28.91 -4.18 41.71
CA GLU A 773 28.84 -3.57 43.05
C GLU A 773 29.94 -4.08 44.00
N GLY A 774 30.54 -3.16 44.76
CA GLY A 774 31.77 -3.39 45.54
C GLY A 774 33.07 -3.12 44.78
N SER A 775 33.01 -2.79 43.48
CA SER A 775 34.16 -2.40 42.65
C SER A 775 34.37 -0.89 42.60
N GLY A 776 35.61 -0.44 42.33
CA GLY A 776 35.94 0.97 42.10
C GLY A 776 37.22 1.44 42.80
N ASP A 777 37.39 2.75 42.98
CA ASP A 777 38.53 3.38 43.66
C ASP A 777 38.14 4.63 44.47
N TRP A 778 38.82 4.88 45.59
CA TRP A 778 38.57 5.99 46.51
C TRP A 778 39.16 7.34 46.07
N ASP A 779 39.78 7.40 44.89
CA ASP A 779 40.14 8.66 44.21
C ASP A 779 39.34 8.86 42.89
N LEU A 780 38.21 8.16 42.74
CA LEU A 780 37.21 8.37 41.69
C LEU A 780 36.03 9.21 42.24
N PRO A 781 35.50 10.23 41.53
CA PRO A 781 34.40 11.07 42.01
C PRO A 781 33.05 10.41 41.79
N CYS A 782 32.30 10.17 42.88
CA CYS A 782 30.92 9.67 42.76
C CYS A 782 30.02 10.57 41.90
N SER A 783 30.27 11.88 41.91
CA SER A 783 29.47 12.89 41.19
C SER A 783 29.56 12.87 39.67
N GLU A 784 30.47 12.08 39.08
CA GLU A 784 30.52 11.87 37.62
C GLU A 784 29.66 10.67 37.18
N TYR A 785 29.05 9.96 38.13
CA TYR A 785 28.19 8.79 37.94
C TYR A 785 26.79 9.03 38.55
N THR A 786 25.90 8.07 38.41
CA THR A 786 24.56 8.14 39.03
C THR A 786 24.63 7.83 40.53
N GLU A 787 23.74 8.42 41.33
CA GLU A 787 23.67 8.16 42.79
C GLU A 787 23.49 6.67 43.10
N LEU A 788 22.74 5.93 42.27
CA LEU A 788 22.58 4.48 42.38
C LEU A 788 23.94 3.76 42.22
N TRP A 789 24.67 4.05 41.14
CA TRP A 789 25.98 3.45 40.89
C TRP A 789 26.97 3.80 42.03
N ALA A 790 27.03 5.07 42.41
CA ALA A 790 27.89 5.56 43.48
C ALA A 790 27.59 4.95 44.86
N SER A 791 26.32 4.60 45.13
CA SER A 791 25.92 3.98 46.39
C SER A 791 26.36 2.52 46.53
N THR A 792 26.65 1.85 45.41
CA THR A 792 26.98 0.42 45.37
C THR A 792 28.43 0.15 44.96
N HIS A 793 29.09 1.11 44.31
CA HIS A 793 30.49 1.05 43.90
C HIS A 793 31.40 1.87 44.83
N ILE A 794 32.70 1.69 44.66
CA ILE A 794 33.73 2.41 45.41
C ILE A 794 34.07 3.69 44.64
N CYS A 795 33.66 4.81 45.20
CA CYS A 795 34.03 6.16 44.80
C CYS A 795 34.06 7.06 46.05
N GLU A 796 34.62 8.26 45.95
CA GLU A 796 34.56 9.28 46.98
C GLU A 796 33.40 10.25 46.69
N ASP A 797 32.49 10.40 47.66
CA ASP A 797 31.35 11.30 47.53
C ASP A 797 31.74 12.75 47.86
N GLY A 798 31.51 13.65 46.91
CA GLY A 798 31.95 15.03 46.94
C GLY A 798 33.01 15.38 45.89
N MET A 799 33.79 16.42 46.17
CA MET A 799 34.70 17.04 45.20
C MET A 799 36.08 16.35 45.17
N VAL A 800 36.34 15.48 44.21
CA VAL A 800 37.68 14.87 44.05
C VAL A 800 38.65 15.82 43.34
N VAL A 801 39.92 15.82 43.74
CA VAL A 801 40.91 16.84 43.36
C VAL A 801 42.04 16.19 42.54
N ASN A 802 41.92 16.28 41.21
CA ASN A 802 42.64 15.44 40.23
C ASN A 802 42.18 13.97 40.34
N PRO A 803 40.97 13.63 39.86
CA PRO A 803 40.45 12.27 39.92
C PRO A 803 41.24 11.28 39.06
N ASP A 804 41.21 10.01 39.43
CA ASP A 804 41.83 8.92 38.68
C ASP A 804 40.97 8.46 37.49
N ASN A 805 41.64 8.05 36.42
CA ASN A 805 41.00 7.59 35.18
C ASN A 805 40.80 6.07 35.23
N VAL A 806 39.83 5.62 36.03
CA VAL A 806 39.50 4.20 36.18
C VAL A 806 38.85 3.64 34.91
N ALA A 807 39.35 2.50 34.42
CA ALA A 807 38.78 1.76 33.29
C ALA A 807 38.32 0.37 33.74
N VAL A 808 37.21 -0.12 33.16
CA VAL A 808 36.62 -1.42 33.52
C VAL A 808 36.33 -2.31 32.32
N ARG A 809 36.22 -3.62 32.58
CA ARG A 809 36.08 -4.62 31.52
C ARG A 809 35.49 -5.94 32.03
N TRP A 810 34.54 -6.47 31.26
CA TRP A 810 34.03 -7.85 31.40
C TRP A 810 34.63 -8.77 30.33
N ASP A 811 34.98 -9.99 30.71
CA ASP A 811 35.52 -11.04 29.83
C ASP A 811 34.86 -12.41 30.12
N SER A 812 34.73 -13.26 29.09
CA SER A 812 34.33 -14.68 29.22
C SER A 812 35.47 -15.61 28.83
N SER A 813 35.56 -16.77 29.46
CA SER A 813 36.49 -17.83 29.06
C SER A 813 36.18 -18.51 27.71
N LEU A 814 35.00 -18.26 27.12
CA LEU A 814 34.58 -18.81 25.82
C LEU A 814 34.57 -17.76 24.70
N VAL A 815 34.38 -16.48 25.02
CA VAL A 815 34.31 -15.39 24.02
C VAL A 815 35.68 -14.73 23.83
N ASN A 816 36.15 -14.64 22.59
CA ASN A 816 37.46 -14.05 22.25
C ASN A 816 37.37 -12.52 22.11
N GLY A 817 37.05 -11.83 23.21
CA GLY A 817 36.88 -10.38 23.27
C GLY A 817 36.38 -9.96 24.65
N ALA A 818 36.29 -8.64 24.88
CA ALA A 818 35.53 -8.14 26.02
C ALA A 818 34.03 -8.34 25.74
N LEU A 819 33.26 -8.71 26.76
CA LEU A 819 31.79 -8.71 26.70
C LEU A 819 31.21 -7.30 26.84
N GLY A 820 31.92 -6.42 27.57
CA GLY A 820 31.55 -5.03 27.80
C GLY A 820 32.66 -4.27 28.52
N THR A 821 32.55 -2.94 28.56
CA THR A 821 33.51 -2.04 29.23
C THR A 821 32.83 -1.05 30.19
N ASP A 822 31.58 -1.31 30.53
CA ASP A 822 30.79 -0.57 31.52
C ASP A 822 30.70 -1.37 32.83
N TRP A 823 30.26 -0.71 33.90
CA TRP A 823 30.17 -1.29 35.24
C TRP A 823 29.02 -2.29 35.41
N ALA A 824 28.02 -2.21 34.53
CA ALA A 824 26.95 -3.17 34.37
C ALA A 824 27.05 -3.82 32.98
N LEU A 825 26.58 -5.05 32.84
CA LEU A 825 26.54 -5.79 31.57
C LEU A 825 25.23 -6.59 31.48
N SER A 826 24.27 -6.07 30.72
CA SER A 826 23.08 -6.82 30.30
C SER A 826 23.40 -7.56 28.99
N THR A 827 23.46 -8.90 29.02
CA THR A 827 23.85 -9.69 27.85
C THR A 827 23.33 -11.14 27.87
N ARG A 828 23.31 -11.78 26.70
CA ARG A 828 23.10 -13.23 26.56
C ARG A 828 24.44 -13.93 26.66
N LEU A 829 24.46 -15.13 27.27
CA LEU A 829 25.68 -15.93 27.38
C LEU A 829 25.63 -17.12 26.42
N PRO A 830 26.74 -17.46 25.74
CA PRO A 830 26.80 -18.63 24.86
C PRO A 830 26.71 -19.92 25.69
N ALA A 831 26.11 -20.97 25.11
CA ALA A 831 25.97 -22.27 25.77
C ALA A 831 27.31 -22.89 26.18
N GLY A 832 27.29 -23.61 27.31
CA GLY A 832 28.43 -24.28 27.93
C GLY A 832 28.90 -23.63 29.24
N GLN A 833 29.71 -24.39 29.99
CA GLN A 833 30.31 -23.93 31.23
C GLN A 833 31.44 -22.93 30.98
N GLN A 834 31.31 -21.73 31.53
CA GLN A 834 32.27 -20.63 31.36
C GLN A 834 32.57 -19.87 32.66
N THR A 835 33.71 -19.21 32.69
CA THR A 835 34.07 -18.25 33.75
C THR A 835 33.89 -16.84 33.23
N ILE A 836 33.01 -16.07 33.87
CA ILE A 836 32.86 -14.63 33.63
C ILE A 836 33.78 -13.91 34.60
N SER A 837 34.53 -12.92 34.11
CA SER A 837 35.49 -12.14 34.90
C SER A 837 35.27 -10.65 34.71
N PHE A 838 35.41 -9.88 35.79
CA PHE A 838 35.35 -8.42 35.79
C PHE A 838 36.68 -7.84 36.28
N THR A 839 37.19 -6.84 35.57
CA THR A 839 38.49 -6.19 35.81
C THR A 839 38.32 -4.68 35.99
N VAL A 840 39.05 -4.12 36.95
CA VAL A 840 39.17 -2.67 37.20
C VAL A 840 40.64 -2.27 37.18
N ASP A 841 40.97 -1.19 36.46
CA ASP A 841 42.33 -0.65 36.31
C ASP A 841 42.31 0.88 36.52
N ASP A 842 42.94 1.35 37.59
CA ASP A 842 43.11 2.79 37.91
C ASP A 842 44.27 3.46 37.14
N GLY A 843 45.12 2.68 36.45
CA GLY A 843 46.25 3.17 35.68
C GLY A 843 47.48 3.62 36.49
N LEU A 844 47.41 3.62 37.83
CA LEU A 844 48.51 3.94 38.75
C LEU A 844 49.05 2.68 39.45
N HIS A 845 48.17 1.72 39.73
CA HIS A 845 48.41 0.46 40.42
C HIS A 845 48.16 -0.75 39.51
N PRO A 846 48.44 -2.00 39.95
CA PRO A 846 48.11 -3.19 39.16
C PRO A 846 46.60 -3.51 39.20
N PRO A 847 45.97 -3.90 38.07
CA PRO A 847 44.53 -4.14 37.99
C PRO A 847 43.98 -5.16 38.99
N SER A 848 42.76 -4.90 39.45
CA SER A 848 41.97 -5.76 40.33
C SER A 848 41.00 -6.62 39.50
N VAL A 849 40.76 -7.88 39.90
CA VAL A 849 39.94 -8.83 39.12
C VAL A 849 39.06 -9.69 40.03
N SER A 850 37.79 -9.88 39.65
CA SER A 850 36.83 -10.82 40.23
C SER A 850 36.29 -11.78 39.17
N SER A 851 35.78 -12.96 39.56
CA SER A 851 35.21 -13.93 38.62
C SER A 851 34.24 -14.94 39.24
N ILE A 852 33.31 -15.45 38.43
CA ILE A 852 32.28 -16.45 38.76
C ILE A 852 32.17 -17.51 37.66
N VAL A 853 31.57 -18.67 37.96
CA VAL A 853 31.34 -19.75 36.99
C VAL A 853 29.85 -19.89 36.66
N VAL A 854 29.51 -19.84 35.37
CA VAL A 854 28.13 -20.00 34.87
C VAL A 854 28.05 -21.26 34.01
N ASP A 855 27.02 -22.06 34.20
CA ASP A 855 26.73 -23.29 33.44
C ASP A 855 25.49 -23.08 32.57
N VAL A 856 25.69 -22.61 31.34
CA VAL A 856 24.61 -22.25 30.41
C VAL A 856 24.21 -23.47 29.59
N SER A 857 22.94 -23.84 29.57
CA SER A 857 22.40 -24.80 28.59
C SER A 857 21.94 -24.09 27.32
N ASP A 858 22.09 -24.74 26.19
CA ASP A 858 21.40 -24.39 24.94
C ASP A 858 19.87 -24.26 25.15
N SER A 859 19.24 -23.38 24.38
CA SER A 859 17.90 -22.81 24.60
C SER A 859 16.85 -23.32 23.60
N ALA A 860 15.69 -22.65 23.54
CA ALA A 860 14.70 -22.78 22.47
C ALA A 860 14.44 -21.37 21.87
N PRO A 861 14.02 -21.25 20.60
CA PRO A 861 14.14 -19.99 19.86
C PRO A 861 13.25 -18.88 20.40
N VAL A 862 13.66 -17.62 20.22
CA VAL A 862 12.96 -16.42 20.65
C VAL A 862 12.21 -15.80 19.47
N LEU A 863 10.89 -15.63 19.60
CA LEU A 863 10.06 -14.94 18.62
C LEU A 863 10.26 -13.42 18.70
N VAL A 864 10.40 -12.80 17.53
CA VAL A 864 10.17 -11.37 17.33
C VAL A 864 9.28 -11.24 16.10
N LEU A 865 8.01 -10.90 16.31
CA LEU A 865 7.00 -10.75 15.26
C LEU A 865 6.75 -9.25 15.01
N THR A 866 7.04 -8.80 13.79
CA THR A 866 6.91 -7.41 13.33
C THR A 866 5.59 -7.19 12.58
N SER A 867 5.01 -8.24 12.00
CA SER A 867 3.68 -8.27 11.39
C SER A 867 3.09 -9.69 11.49
N PRO A 868 1.77 -9.89 11.68
CA PRO A 868 0.76 -8.87 11.98
C PRO A 868 1.00 -8.23 13.35
N VAL A 869 0.79 -6.92 13.48
CA VAL A 869 0.87 -6.26 14.79
C VAL A 869 -0.33 -6.63 15.67
N PRO A 870 -0.19 -6.73 17.00
CA PRO A 870 -1.31 -7.10 17.88
C PRO A 870 -2.51 -6.15 17.74
N GLY A 871 -3.69 -6.71 17.47
CA GLY A 871 -4.92 -5.94 17.29
C GLY A 871 -5.08 -5.25 15.94
N ILE A 872 -4.45 -5.76 14.88
CA ILE A 872 -4.76 -5.38 13.49
C ILE A 872 -6.01 -6.10 13.00
N GLU A 873 -6.80 -5.40 12.17
CA GLU A 873 -7.92 -5.92 11.39
C GLU A 873 -7.49 -6.00 9.92
N VAL A 874 -7.85 -7.08 9.23
CA VAL A 874 -7.57 -7.35 7.81
C VAL A 874 -8.81 -7.99 7.16
N ASP A 875 -8.86 -8.05 5.83
CA ASP A 875 -10.01 -8.58 5.09
C ASP A 875 -9.65 -9.92 4.41
N SER A 876 -10.59 -10.87 4.28
CA SER A 876 -10.31 -12.24 3.82
C SER A 876 -9.87 -12.38 2.36
N ASP A 877 -10.11 -11.38 1.51
CA ASP A 877 -9.58 -11.32 0.13
C ASP A 877 -8.12 -10.83 0.07
N ALA A 878 -7.54 -10.42 1.21
CA ALA A 878 -6.21 -9.86 1.32
C ALA A 878 -5.21 -10.80 2.04
N PRO A 879 -3.98 -10.97 1.52
CA PRO A 879 -2.99 -11.83 2.14
C PRO A 879 -2.39 -11.22 3.42
N VAL A 880 -2.46 -11.95 4.52
CA VAL A 880 -1.96 -11.56 5.84
C VAL A 880 -0.44 -11.70 5.89
N LEU A 881 0.27 -10.60 6.18
CA LEU A 881 1.74 -10.57 6.25
C LEU A 881 2.25 -11.06 7.62
N PHE A 882 2.94 -12.21 7.64
CA PHE A 882 3.67 -12.75 8.76
C PHE A 882 5.18 -12.46 8.62
N ASP A 883 5.67 -11.45 9.32
CA ASP A 883 7.08 -11.08 9.35
C ASP A 883 7.68 -11.31 10.74
N PHE A 884 8.41 -12.42 10.87
CA PHE A 884 9.13 -12.81 12.08
C PHE A 884 10.67 -12.84 11.89
N ARG A 885 11.20 -12.15 10.88
CA ARG A 885 12.62 -12.26 10.46
C ARG A 885 13.63 -11.82 11.52
N ASP A 886 13.22 -11.00 12.49
CA ASP A 886 14.06 -10.57 13.62
C ASP A 886 14.12 -11.62 14.75
N SER A 887 13.46 -12.78 14.61
CA SER A 887 13.54 -13.92 15.53
C SER A 887 14.90 -14.61 15.49
N PHE A 888 15.32 -15.24 16.59
CA PHE A 888 16.62 -15.92 16.68
C PHE A 888 16.65 -16.99 17.77
N ASP A 889 17.52 -18.01 17.64
CA ASP A 889 18.02 -18.74 18.82
C ASP A 889 19.35 -18.14 19.30
N ALA A 890 19.61 -18.26 20.59
CA ALA A 890 20.68 -17.58 21.30
C ALA A 890 21.96 -18.42 21.48
N ASP A 891 21.89 -19.73 21.26
CA ASP A 891 23.06 -20.60 21.08
C ASP A 891 23.54 -20.64 19.62
N GLY A 892 22.64 -20.34 18.67
CA GLY A 892 22.92 -20.27 17.25
C GLY A 892 22.55 -21.52 16.46
N ASP A 893 21.77 -22.45 17.03
CA ASP A 893 21.17 -23.55 16.27
C ASP A 893 20.11 -23.03 15.27
N ALA A 894 19.90 -23.78 14.19
CA ALA A 894 18.85 -23.48 13.23
C ALA A 894 17.49 -23.89 13.78
N PHE A 895 16.44 -23.13 13.44
CA PHE A 895 15.08 -23.37 13.90
C PHE A 895 14.05 -23.13 12.80
N THR A 896 12.87 -23.70 13.00
CA THR A 896 11.69 -23.44 12.18
C THR A 896 10.58 -22.80 12.99
N VAL A 897 9.79 -21.95 12.33
CA VAL A 897 8.57 -21.35 12.88
C VAL A 897 7.37 -22.02 12.21
N ASN A 898 6.49 -22.59 13.03
CA ASN A 898 5.18 -23.08 12.62
C ASN A 898 4.10 -22.13 13.14
N ILE A 899 3.16 -21.71 12.29
CA ILE A 899 2.00 -20.90 12.69
C ILE A 899 0.74 -21.69 12.36
N SER A 900 -0.15 -21.83 13.35
CA SER A 900 -1.49 -22.41 13.19
C SER A 900 -2.55 -21.45 13.72
N SER A 901 -3.80 -21.66 13.32
CA SER A 901 -4.98 -21.09 13.97
C SER A 901 -5.90 -22.23 14.42
N ASP A 902 -6.68 -21.95 15.44
CA ASP A 902 -7.94 -22.61 15.79
C ASP A 902 -8.92 -22.83 14.63
N LEU A 903 -9.05 -21.88 13.71
CA LEU A 903 -9.99 -21.92 12.57
C LEU A 903 -9.48 -22.71 11.35
N ILE A 904 -8.23 -23.22 11.38
CA ILE A 904 -7.58 -23.87 10.23
C ILE A 904 -6.94 -25.20 10.67
N GLU A 905 -7.34 -26.34 10.07
CA GLU A 905 -6.77 -27.65 10.43
C GLU A 905 -5.29 -27.82 10.00
N GLU A 906 -4.83 -27.06 9.01
CA GLU A 906 -3.45 -27.04 8.51
C GLU A 906 -2.62 -25.85 9.06
N LEU A 907 -1.31 -25.83 8.79
CA LEU A 907 -0.41 -24.78 9.27
C LEU A 907 -0.32 -23.63 8.24
N ILE A 908 -0.73 -22.43 8.65
CA ILE A 908 -0.56 -21.15 7.92
C ILE A 908 0.91 -20.94 7.50
N VAL A 909 1.83 -21.33 8.38
CA VAL A 909 3.26 -21.45 8.04
C VAL A 909 3.73 -22.81 8.53
N GLU A 910 4.13 -23.69 7.61
CA GLU A 910 4.88 -24.90 7.94
C GLU A 910 6.38 -24.68 7.68
N ASN A 911 7.20 -24.92 8.70
CA ASN A 911 8.66 -24.90 8.65
C ASN A 911 9.29 -23.57 8.16
N GLY A 912 8.74 -22.42 8.58
CA GLY A 912 9.22 -21.09 8.17
C GLY A 912 10.61 -20.73 8.71
N THR A 913 11.40 -19.97 7.95
CA THR A 913 12.75 -19.48 8.33
C THR A 913 12.81 -17.95 8.36
N THR A 914 13.80 -17.39 9.05
CA THR A 914 13.97 -15.93 9.18
C THR A 914 14.62 -15.25 7.98
N ASP A 915 14.88 -15.97 6.89
CA ASP A 915 15.36 -15.40 5.63
C ASP A 915 14.28 -14.59 4.88
N TYR A 916 13.00 -14.91 5.13
CA TYR A 916 11.84 -14.43 4.37
C TYR A 916 10.71 -14.01 5.30
N TRP A 917 9.86 -13.10 4.81
CA TRP A 917 8.51 -12.93 5.36
C TRP A 917 7.56 -13.89 4.65
N TYR A 918 6.49 -14.26 5.33
CA TYR A 918 5.46 -15.17 4.84
C TYR A 918 4.15 -14.41 4.64
N ASN A 919 3.32 -14.88 3.73
CA ASN A 919 1.96 -14.40 3.59
C ASN A 919 1.04 -15.56 3.25
N ASP A 920 -0.19 -15.50 3.74
CA ASP A 920 -1.24 -16.45 3.42
C ASP A 920 -2.61 -15.76 3.40
N MET A 921 -3.59 -16.35 2.73
CA MET A 921 -4.98 -15.88 2.80
C MET A 921 -5.70 -16.71 3.86
N LEU A 922 -6.38 -16.05 4.78
CA LEU A 922 -7.08 -16.69 5.89
C LEU A 922 -8.61 -16.59 5.64
N PRO A 923 -9.40 -17.60 6.02
CA PRO A 923 -10.85 -17.48 6.02
C PRO A 923 -11.29 -16.38 7.00
N SER A 924 -12.52 -15.92 6.90
CA SER A 924 -13.07 -14.93 7.83
C SER A 924 -13.18 -15.48 9.26
N GLY A 925 -12.91 -14.63 10.26
CA GLY A 925 -13.04 -14.98 11.68
C GLY A 925 -12.01 -14.34 12.62
N VAL A 926 -12.09 -14.74 13.88
CA VAL A 926 -11.17 -14.34 14.96
C VAL A 926 -10.14 -15.46 15.18
N HIS A 927 -8.94 -15.32 14.61
CA HIS A 927 -7.91 -16.33 14.71
C HIS A 927 -7.10 -16.21 16.01
N ASN A 928 -7.14 -17.22 16.87
CA ASN A 928 -6.13 -17.41 17.91
C ASN A 928 -4.89 -18.10 17.31
N LEU A 929 -4.04 -17.28 16.70
CA LEU A 929 -2.74 -17.68 16.16
C LEU A 929 -1.87 -18.30 17.26
N THR A 930 -1.42 -19.53 17.03
CA THR A 930 -0.47 -20.25 17.89
C THR A 930 0.85 -20.39 17.13
N ILE A 931 1.88 -19.69 17.58
CA ILE A 931 3.19 -19.59 16.92
C ILE A 931 4.18 -20.47 17.68
N THR A 932 4.56 -21.61 17.08
CA THR A 932 5.47 -22.59 17.66
C THR A 932 6.83 -22.56 16.96
N LEU A 933 7.87 -22.14 17.69
CA LEU A 933 9.25 -22.14 17.21
C LEU A 933 9.97 -23.40 17.72
N THR A 934 10.67 -24.13 16.85
CA THR A 934 11.34 -25.41 17.20
C THR A 934 12.76 -25.46 16.61
N ASP A 935 13.77 -25.73 17.44
CA ASP A 935 15.17 -25.85 17.04
C ASP A 935 15.58 -27.26 16.55
N GLU A 936 16.75 -27.38 15.90
CA GLU A 936 17.32 -28.68 15.46
C GLU A 936 17.58 -29.68 16.62
N THR A 937 17.67 -29.23 17.87
CA THR A 937 17.80 -30.12 19.06
C THR A 937 16.45 -30.68 19.53
N GLY A 938 15.34 -30.05 19.11
CA GLY A 938 13.97 -30.45 19.40
C GLY A 938 13.41 -29.88 20.69
N LYS A 939 13.87 -28.70 21.16
CA LYS A 939 13.11 -27.90 22.13
C LYS A 939 12.21 -26.93 21.35
N SER A 940 11.29 -26.27 22.05
CA SER A 940 10.36 -25.34 21.41
C SER A 940 9.81 -24.28 22.35
N ARG A 941 9.37 -23.16 21.76
CA ARG A 941 8.63 -22.07 22.40
C ARG A 941 7.28 -21.91 21.69
N ILE A 942 6.24 -21.56 22.44
CA ILE A 942 4.90 -21.29 21.91
C ILE A 942 4.48 -19.90 22.40
N GLU A 943 4.08 -19.04 21.47
CA GLU A 943 3.52 -17.71 21.72
C GLU A 943 2.16 -17.60 21.01
N ASN A 944 1.21 -16.84 21.58
CA ASN A 944 -0.16 -16.74 21.06
C ASN A 944 -0.55 -15.29 20.74
N GLN A 945 -1.33 -15.08 19.68
CA GLN A 945 -1.84 -13.76 19.26
C GLN A 945 -3.26 -13.86 18.67
N ILE A 946 -4.06 -12.81 18.85
CA ILE A 946 -5.36 -12.66 18.18
C ILE A 946 -5.19 -11.83 16.90
N LEU A 947 -5.85 -12.24 15.83
CA LEU A 947 -5.98 -11.54 14.55
C LEU A 947 -7.46 -11.56 14.12
N HIS A 948 -7.98 -10.42 13.65
CA HIS A 948 -9.35 -10.34 13.11
C HIS A 948 -9.29 -10.31 11.57
N VAL A 949 -10.01 -11.23 10.92
CA VAL A 949 -10.16 -11.30 9.47
C VAL A 949 -11.63 -11.08 9.12
N ASN A 950 -11.95 -9.97 8.45
CA ASN A 950 -13.29 -9.59 8.06
C ASN A 950 -13.76 -10.38 6.82
N PRO A 951 -15.02 -10.85 6.76
CA PRO A 951 -15.57 -11.55 5.60
C PRO A 951 -15.79 -10.62 4.39
N THR A 952 -15.30 -11.04 3.23
CA THR A 952 -15.37 -10.35 1.93
C THR A 952 -16.39 -10.99 1.01
N GLY A 953 -17.03 -10.25 0.10
CA GLY A 953 -18.08 -10.81 -0.77
C GLY A 953 -17.54 -11.62 -1.96
N PRO A 954 -18.41 -12.42 -2.62
CA PRO A 954 -18.01 -13.42 -3.61
C PRO A 954 -17.54 -12.80 -4.92
N GLN A 955 -16.91 -13.60 -5.76
CA GLN A 955 -16.54 -13.28 -7.13
C GLN A 955 -17.10 -14.31 -8.11
N ALA A 956 -17.86 -13.84 -9.10
CA ALA A 956 -18.39 -14.67 -10.18
C ALA A 956 -17.38 -14.86 -11.32
N VAL A 957 -17.32 -16.07 -11.89
CA VAL A 957 -16.50 -16.36 -13.07
C VAL A 957 -17.21 -17.37 -13.99
N ILE A 958 -17.47 -16.95 -15.23
CA ILE A 958 -17.91 -17.84 -16.32
C ILE A 958 -16.65 -18.45 -16.97
N SER A 959 -16.57 -19.79 -17.00
CA SER A 959 -15.35 -20.52 -17.40
C SER A 959 -15.40 -21.17 -18.78
N SER A 960 -16.61 -21.45 -19.30
CA SER A 960 -16.82 -22.19 -20.56
C SER A 960 -16.77 -21.33 -21.83
N LEU A 961 -16.95 -20.01 -21.69
CA LEU A 961 -17.10 -19.05 -22.80
C LEU A 961 -16.24 -17.81 -22.53
N ASN A 962 -15.63 -17.28 -23.58
CA ASN A 962 -14.89 -16.01 -23.53
C ASN A 962 -15.66 -14.90 -24.25
N GLU A 963 -15.39 -13.64 -23.89
CA GLU A 963 -16.01 -12.48 -24.53
C GLU A 963 -15.78 -12.44 -26.05
N GLY A 964 -16.85 -12.23 -26.81
CA GLY A 964 -16.86 -12.21 -28.28
C GLY A 964 -16.70 -13.58 -28.94
N THR A 965 -16.92 -14.69 -28.22
CA THR A 965 -16.77 -16.05 -28.79
C THR A 965 -17.78 -16.28 -29.93
N TYR A 966 -17.29 -16.72 -31.09
CA TYR A 966 -18.14 -17.11 -32.22
C TYR A 966 -18.46 -18.61 -32.18
N ILE A 967 -19.74 -18.96 -32.09
CA ILE A 967 -20.26 -20.33 -32.07
C ILE A 967 -20.79 -20.72 -33.46
N ALA A 968 -20.63 -21.98 -33.88
CA ALA A 968 -21.07 -22.41 -35.21
C ALA A 968 -22.62 -22.49 -35.32
N PRO A 969 -23.20 -22.25 -36.51
CA PRO A 969 -24.64 -22.40 -36.71
C PRO A 969 -25.12 -23.81 -36.35
N GLY A 970 -26.04 -23.92 -35.38
CA GLY A 970 -26.62 -25.20 -34.94
C GLY A 970 -25.82 -25.97 -33.87
N GLU A 971 -24.81 -25.35 -33.25
CA GLU A 971 -24.04 -25.94 -32.15
C GLU A 971 -24.74 -25.73 -30.78
N VAL A 972 -24.44 -26.58 -29.79
CA VAL A 972 -25.01 -26.52 -28.42
C VAL A 972 -23.99 -25.86 -27.49
N ILE A 973 -24.44 -24.91 -26.68
CA ILE A 973 -23.61 -24.09 -25.82
C ILE A 973 -23.57 -24.69 -24.40
N THR A 974 -22.44 -24.53 -23.73
CA THR A 974 -22.21 -24.93 -22.34
C THR A 974 -21.93 -23.70 -21.51
N LEU A 975 -22.58 -23.60 -20.34
CA LEU A 975 -22.47 -22.50 -19.40
C LEU A 975 -21.99 -23.09 -18.07
N ASP A 976 -20.80 -22.68 -17.63
CA ASP A 976 -20.06 -23.29 -16.53
C ASP A 976 -19.54 -22.20 -15.59
N GLY A 977 -19.97 -22.27 -14.33
CA GLY A 977 -19.73 -21.27 -13.29
C GLY A 977 -18.79 -21.75 -12.20
N SER A 978 -18.24 -22.96 -12.33
CA SER A 978 -17.41 -23.67 -11.34
C SER A 978 -16.03 -23.03 -11.05
N GLN A 979 -15.81 -21.79 -11.51
CA GLN A 979 -14.64 -20.97 -11.20
C GLN A 979 -15.02 -19.70 -10.42
N SER A 980 -16.31 -19.49 -10.14
CA SER A 980 -16.77 -18.50 -9.17
C SER A 980 -16.39 -18.98 -7.76
N TRP A 981 -15.93 -18.06 -6.92
CA TRP A 981 -15.33 -18.37 -5.62
C TRP A 981 -15.65 -17.27 -4.60
N ASP A 982 -15.62 -17.61 -3.32
CA ASP A 982 -15.56 -16.63 -2.23
C ASP A 982 -14.42 -17.01 -1.28
N ALA A 983 -13.89 -16.05 -0.52
CA ALA A 983 -12.76 -16.24 0.38
C ALA A 983 -13.10 -17.11 1.61
N ASP A 984 -14.37 -17.15 2.01
CA ASP A 984 -14.94 -17.99 3.05
C ASP A 984 -15.84 -19.15 2.51
N GLU A 985 -15.71 -19.46 1.22
CA GLU A 985 -16.33 -20.62 0.51
C GLU A 985 -17.87 -20.76 0.62
N ASP A 986 -18.61 -19.69 0.96
CA ASP A 986 -20.03 -19.77 1.34
C ASP A 986 -21.06 -19.48 0.23
N ILE A 987 -20.69 -19.62 -1.06
CA ILE A 987 -21.62 -19.43 -2.20
C ILE A 987 -22.77 -20.45 -2.17
N ILE A 988 -24.01 -19.95 -2.11
CA ILE A 988 -25.24 -20.76 -2.01
C ILE A 988 -26.09 -20.79 -3.29
N GLN A 989 -25.85 -19.94 -4.29
CA GLN A 989 -26.65 -19.87 -5.53
C GLN A 989 -25.81 -19.55 -6.76
N TYR A 990 -26.21 -20.08 -7.92
CA TYR A 990 -25.58 -19.89 -9.23
C TYR A 990 -26.68 -19.69 -10.29
N ILE A 991 -27.21 -18.46 -10.39
CA ILE A 991 -28.37 -18.16 -11.23
C ILE A 991 -27.92 -17.75 -12.63
N TRP A 992 -28.22 -18.60 -13.60
CA TRP A 992 -27.91 -18.47 -15.02
C TRP A 992 -29.06 -17.92 -15.84
N ARG A 993 -28.68 -17.08 -16.80
CA ARG A 993 -29.59 -16.07 -17.32
C ARG A 993 -29.17 -15.57 -18.71
N GLU A 994 -30.11 -15.14 -19.55
CA GLU A 994 -29.89 -14.66 -20.93
C GLU A 994 -30.53 -13.29 -21.20
N VAL A 995 -29.76 -12.36 -21.78
CA VAL A 995 -30.23 -11.05 -22.27
C VAL A 995 -30.67 -11.12 -23.74
N GLU A 996 -31.98 -11.03 -24.02
CA GLU A 996 -32.55 -11.05 -25.38
C GLU A 996 -33.73 -10.08 -25.62
N ASN A 997 -33.39 -8.81 -25.94
CA ASN A 997 -34.17 -7.72 -26.58
C ASN A 997 -35.63 -7.45 -26.17
N SER A 998 -36.11 -8.07 -25.09
CA SER A 998 -37.35 -7.72 -24.39
C SER A 998 -37.18 -7.83 -22.88
N GLY A 999 -35.93 -7.90 -22.45
CA GLY A 999 -35.46 -8.40 -21.18
C GLY A 999 -34.84 -9.79 -21.30
N THR A 1000 -34.91 -10.45 -20.17
CA THR A 1000 -33.87 -11.29 -19.60
C THR A 1000 -34.49 -12.48 -18.89
N ILE A 1001 -33.99 -13.69 -19.14
CA ILE A 1001 -34.68 -14.96 -18.85
C ILE A 1001 -33.84 -15.84 -17.95
N GLU A 1002 -34.44 -16.48 -16.94
CA GLU A 1002 -33.76 -17.56 -16.22
C GLU A 1002 -33.60 -18.78 -17.14
N LEU A 1003 -32.35 -19.20 -17.32
CA LEU A 1003 -32.01 -20.44 -18.00
C LEU A 1003 -31.88 -21.59 -16.99
N ALA A 1004 -31.23 -21.33 -15.85
CA ALA A 1004 -31.03 -22.30 -14.77
C ALA A 1004 -30.68 -21.64 -13.42
N ASN A 1005 -30.77 -22.39 -12.33
CA ASN A 1005 -30.13 -22.09 -11.06
C ASN A 1005 -29.36 -23.35 -10.63
N ASP A 1006 -28.16 -23.51 -11.17
CA ASP A 1006 -27.28 -24.68 -11.08
C ASP A 1006 -25.85 -24.24 -11.45
N GLU A 1007 -24.80 -24.90 -10.97
CA GLU A 1007 -23.42 -24.46 -11.20
C GLU A 1007 -23.05 -24.47 -12.69
N ASN A 1008 -23.55 -25.47 -13.44
CA ASN A 1008 -23.29 -25.64 -14.87
C ASN A 1008 -24.46 -26.32 -15.61
N PHE A 1009 -24.70 -25.92 -16.86
CA PHE A 1009 -25.73 -26.52 -17.73
C PHE A 1009 -25.45 -26.28 -19.24
N THR A 1010 -26.36 -26.73 -20.12
CA THR A 1010 -26.22 -26.63 -21.59
C THR A 1010 -27.55 -26.36 -22.29
N ASP A 1011 -27.59 -25.47 -23.29
CA ASP A 1011 -28.78 -25.27 -24.14
C ASP A 1011 -28.43 -24.83 -25.58
N TRP A 1012 -29.45 -24.68 -26.44
CA TRP A 1012 -29.34 -24.28 -27.85
C TRP A 1012 -30.00 -22.93 -28.12
N PHE A 1013 -29.32 -22.09 -28.90
CA PHE A 1013 -29.72 -20.71 -29.18
C PHE A 1013 -29.75 -20.42 -30.70
N PRO A 1014 -30.63 -19.53 -31.17
CA PRO A 1014 -30.76 -19.16 -32.59
C PRO A 1014 -29.55 -18.32 -33.09
N PRO A 1015 -29.49 -17.94 -34.38
CA PRO A 1015 -28.43 -17.06 -34.88
C PRO A 1015 -28.60 -15.60 -34.48
N GLY A 1016 -27.85 -15.18 -33.47
CA GLY A 1016 -27.80 -13.80 -32.98
C GLY A 1016 -26.51 -13.51 -32.22
N GLN A 1017 -26.48 -12.34 -31.59
CA GLN A 1017 -25.68 -12.17 -30.38
C GLN A 1017 -26.49 -12.73 -29.22
N HIS A 1018 -25.81 -13.46 -28.35
CA HIS A 1018 -26.38 -14.01 -27.12
C HIS A 1018 -25.47 -13.60 -25.98
N THR A 1019 -26.09 -13.18 -24.89
CA THR A 1019 -25.42 -12.62 -23.74
C THR A 1019 -25.84 -13.42 -22.53
N PHE A 1020 -24.90 -14.12 -21.91
CA PHE A 1020 -25.17 -14.98 -20.77
C PHE A 1020 -24.59 -14.43 -19.49
N THR A 1021 -25.29 -14.66 -18.39
CA THR A 1021 -25.06 -13.98 -17.14
C THR A 1021 -25.19 -14.98 -15.98
N LEU A 1022 -24.29 -14.87 -15.00
CA LEU A 1022 -24.15 -15.79 -13.87
C LEU A 1022 -24.08 -14.99 -12.57
N THR A 1023 -25.21 -14.90 -11.87
CA THR A 1023 -25.25 -14.34 -10.51
C THR A 1023 -24.84 -15.40 -9.51
N VAL A 1024 -23.77 -15.15 -8.76
CA VAL A 1024 -23.48 -15.88 -7.52
C VAL A 1024 -23.84 -15.04 -6.30
N ARG A 1025 -24.19 -15.73 -5.21
CA ARG A 1025 -24.62 -15.14 -3.93
C ARG A 1025 -24.07 -15.97 -2.78
N ASP A 1026 -23.49 -15.29 -1.80
CA ASP A 1026 -22.96 -15.86 -0.56
C ASP A 1026 -24.08 -16.12 0.48
N SER A 1027 -23.71 -16.63 1.65
CA SER A 1027 -24.66 -16.87 2.75
C SER A 1027 -25.11 -15.58 3.46
N ARG A 1028 -24.28 -14.54 3.45
CA ARG A 1028 -24.51 -13.20 4.01
C ARG A 1028 -25.50 -12.37 3.17
N GLY A 1029 -25.82 -12.81 1.95
CA GLY A 1029 -26.62 -12.10 0.98
C GLY A 1029 -25.86 -11.10 0.10
N VAL A 1030 -24.53 -10.99 0.19
CA VAL A 1030 -23.72 -10.28 -0.80
C VAL A 1030 -23.62 -11.11 -2.08
N THR A 1031 -23.43 -10.43 -3.20
CA THR A 1031 -23.56 -11.04 -4.52
C THR A 1031 -22.54 -10.40 -5.47
N ASP A 1032 -21.94 -11.20 -6.36
CA ASP A 1032 -21.23 -10.74 -7.57
C ASP A 1032 -21.69 -11.54 -8.81
N THR A 1033 -21.62 -10.94 -10.00
CA THR A 1033 -22.09 -11.56 -11.25
C THR A 1033 -21.01 -11.54 -12.34
N ALA A 1034 -20.97 -12.59 -13.15
CA ALA A 1034 -20.18 -12.63 -14.37
C ALA A 1034 -21.08 -12.59 -15.60
N TRP A 1035 -20.53 -12.14 -16.72
CA TRP A 1035 -21.26 -11.95 -17.97
C TRP A 1035 -20.37 -12.31 -19.15
N VAL A 1036 -20.96 -12.73 -20.27
CA VAL A 1036 -20.24 -13.03 -21.51
C VAL A 1036 -21.14 -12.83 -22.73
N ASN A 1037 -20.64 -12.12 -23.75
CA ASN A 1037 -21.23 -12.07 -25.08
C ASN A 1037 -20.64 -13.14 -25.99
N ILE A 1038 -21.52 -13.80 -26.74
CA ILE A 1038 -21.14 -14.66 -27.85
C ILE A 1038 -21.91 -14.25 -29.12
N THR A 1039 -21.46 -14.74 -30.27
CA THR A 1039 -22.22 -14.64 -31.53
C THR A 1039 -22.44 -16.02 -32.10
N VAL A 1040 -23.71 -16.45 -32.20
CA VAL A 1040 -24.10 -17.68 -32.88
C VAL A 1040 -24.20 -17.40 -34.38
N GLY A 1041 -23.42 -18.15 -35.16
CA GLY A 1041 -23.30 -17.95 -36.60
C GLY A 1041 -24.60 -18.16 -37.37
N LYS A 1042 -24.77 -17.36 -38.44
CA LYS A 1042 -25.79 -17.58 -39.48
C LYS A 1042 -25.29 -18.57 -40.53
N SER A 1043 -26.15 -19.48 -40.98
CA SER A 1043 -25.89 -20.40 -42.07
C SER A 1043 -26.33 -19.79 -43.41
N ASN A 1044 -26.44 -20.60 -44.47
CA ASN A 1044 -27.03 -20.18 -45.74
C ASN A 1044 -27.91 -21.34 -46.23
N PRO A 1045 -29.14 -21.08 -46.71
CA PRO A 1045 -30.02 -22.12 -47.18
C PRO A 1045 -29.43 -22.86 -48.39
N VAL A 1046 -29.29 -24.17 -48.26
CA VAL A 1046 -28.78 -25.06 -49.31
C VAL A 1046 -29.95 -25.75 -49.99
N LEU A 1047 -30.23 -25.35 -51.24
CA LEU A 1047 -31.20 -26.04 -52.08
C LEU A 1047 -30.56 -27.24 -52.80
N SER A 1048 -31.26 -28.38 -52.76
CA SER A 1048 -30.86 -29.64 -53.38
C SER A 1048 -32.08 -30.38 -53.96
N GLN A 1049 -31.83 -31.48 -54.69
CA GLN A 1049 -32.88 -32.38 -55.20
C GLN A 1049 -33.97 -31.73 -56.08
N LEU A 1050 -33.66 -30.60 -56.74
CA LEU A 1050 -34.54 -29.97 -57.73
C LEU A 1050 -35.04 -31.01 -58.75
N THR A 1051 -36.36 -31.13 -58.87
CA THR A 1051 -37.02 -32.06 -59.79
C THR A 1051 -38.20 -31.36 -60.47
N VAL A 1052 -38.36 -31.59 -61.77
CA VAL A 1052 -39.49 -31.07 -62.57
C VAL A 1052 -40.34 -32.24 -63.11
N ASN A 1053 -41.66 -32.07 -63.14
CA ASN A 1053 -42.62 -33.10 -63.56
C ASN A 1053 -42.63 -33.45 -65.08
N MET A 1054 -41.79 -32.81 -65.90
CA MET A 1054 -41.76 -32.95 -67.36
C MET A 1054 -40.34 -32.83 -67.90
N ASP A 1055 -39.82 -33.87 -68.57
CA ASP A 1055 -38.50 -33.84 -69.23
C ASP A 1055 -38.46 -32.92 -70.48
N GLU A 1056 -39.60 -32.70 -71.12
CA GLU A 1056 -39.72 -32.01 -72.42
C GLU A 1056 -41.04 -31.22 -72.51
N LEU A 1057 -40.98 -29.99 -73.00
CA LEU A 1057 -42.14 -29.08 -73.17
C LEU A 1057 -42.66 -29.13 -74.60
N GLU A 1058 -43.98 -29.08 -74.85
CA GLU A 1058 -44.49 -28.91 -76.22
C GLU A 1058 -44.49 -27.43 -76.65
N GLY A 1059 -43.90 -27.16 -77.82
CA GLY A 1059 -43.84 -25.82 -78.42
C GLY A 1059 -45.20 -25.28 -78.89
N ASP A 1060 -45.31 -23.95 -78.95
CA ASP A 1060 -46.52 -23.15 -79.26
C ASP A 1060 -47.77 -23.38 -78.36
N ILE A 1061 -47.76 -24.33 -77.41
CA ILE A 1061 -48.87 -24.60 -76.47
C ILE A 1061 -48.52 -24.30 -75.01
N LYS A 1062 -49.55 -24.28 -74.16
CA LYS A 1062 -49.38 -24.18 -72.70
C LYS A 1062 -49.01 -25.53 -72.10
N ASN A 1063 -47.98 -25.53 -71.27
CA ASN A 1063 -47.48 -26.66 -70.49
C ASN A 1063 -47.61 -26.28 -69.00
N ASP A 1064 -48.09 -27.22 -68.17
CA ASP A 1064 -48.31 -27.00 -66.73
C ASP A 1064 -47.24 -27.74 -65.92
N LEU A 1065 -46.26 -26.98 -65.44
CA LEU A 1065 -45.11 -27.46 -64.69
C LEU A 1065 -45.44 -27.58 -63.20
N ILE A 1066 -44.93 -28.64 -62.58
CA ILE A 1066 -44.81 -28.80 -61.13
C ILE A 1066 -43.32 -29.01 -60.85
N VAL A 1067 -42.79 -28.25 -59.90
CA VAL A 1067 -41.38 -28.21 -59.52
C VAL A 1067 -41.28 -28.48 -58.03
N THR A 1068 -40.32 -29.31 -57.61
CA THR A 1068 -40.07 -29.63 -56.19
C THR A 1068 -38.58 -29.44 -55.87
N VAL A 1069 -38.24 -29.03 -54.66
CA VAL A 1069 -36.84 -28.84 -54.21
C VAL A 1069 -36.73 -29.11 -52.70
N PHE A 1070 -35.63 -29.72 -52.26
CA PHE A 1070 -35.35 -29.94 -50.84
C PHE A 1070 -34.46 -28.84 -50.28
N LEU A 1071 -34.86 -28.27 -49.15
CA LEU A 1071 -34.18 -27.19 -48.44
C LEU A 1071 -33.47 -27.73 -47.18
N GLN A 1072 -32.19 -27.42 -47.03
CA GLN A 1072 -31.45 -27.66 -45.79
C GLN A 1072 -30.83 -26.36 -45.29
N ASP A 1073 -31.01 -26.10 -44.00
CA ASP A 1073 -30.57 -24.90 -43.28
C ASP A 1073 -30.02 -25.39 -41.93
N ALA A 1074 -28.86 -24.91 -41.48
CA ALA A 1074 -28.21 -25.45 -40.27
C ALA A 1074 -28.72 -24.81 -38.96
N ASP A 1075 -29.26 -23.60 -39.10
CA ASP A 1075 -29.90 -22.76 -38.10
C ASP A 1075 -31.43 -22.73 -38.20
N GLY A 1076 -32.00 -23.11 -39.36
CA GLY A 1076 -33.44 -23.36 -39.52
C GLY A 1076 -34.30 -22.13 -39.79
N THR A 1077 -33.70 -20.98 -40.12
CA THR A 1077 -34.36 -19.68 -40.27
C THR A 1077 -35.29 -19.56 -41.49
N THR A 1078 -35.05 -20.31 -42.57
CA THR A 1078 -35.75 -20.13 -43.87
C THR A 1078 -37.21 -20.58 -43.98
N GLN A 1079 -37.86 -21.06 -42.92
CA GLN A 1079 -39.15 -21.79 -43.01
C GLN A 1079 -40.40 -20.94 -43.36
N MET A 1080 -40.25 -19.66 -43.73
CA MET A 1080 -41.38 -18.75 -43.98
C MET A 1080 -42.05 -18.92 -45.36
N GLU A 1081 -43.37 -18.69 -45.42
CA GLU A 1081 -44.17 -18.83 -46.64
C GLU A 1081 -43.72 -17.85 -47.75
N GLY A 1082 -43.14 -18.40 -48.84
CA GLY A 1082 -42.60 -17.61 -49.96
C GLY A 1082 -41.09 -17.31 -49.92
N SER A 1083 -40.34 -17.88 -48.96
CA SER A 1083 -38.87 -17.85 -48.95
C SER A 1083 -38.26 -18.52 -50.20
N VAL A 1084 -38.88 -19.60 -50.69
CA VAL A 1084 -38.46 -20.32 -51.90
C VAL A 1084 -39.19 -19.82 -53.15
N GLN A 1085 -38.42 -19.39 -54.15
CA GLN A 1085 -38.89 -18.73 -55.36
C GLN A 1085 -38.33 -19.39 -56.61
N GLY A 1086 -39.14 -19.43 -57.67
CA GLY A 1086 -38.81 -20.08 -58.93
C GLY A 1086 -39.09 -19.21 -60.15
N ARG A 1087 -38.40 -19.51 -61.25
CA ARG A 1087 -38.57 -18.88 -62.56
C ARG A 1087 -38.45 -19.90 -63.68
N VAL A 1088 -39.25 -19.71 -64.73
CA VAL A 1088 -39.05 -20.38 -66.02
C VAL A 1088 -38.66 -19.33 -67.07
N SER A 1089 -37.48 -19.49 -67.67
CA SER A 1089 -36.91 -18.57 -68.66
C SER A 1089 -36.74 -19.24 -70.03
N PHE A 1090 -37.08 -18.51 -71.10
CA PHE A 1090 -36.95 -18.97 -72.50
C PHE A 1090 -36.89 -17.76 -73.45
N GLY A 1091 -35.88 -17.74 -74.33
CA GLY A 1091 -35.62 -16.62 -75.23
C GLY A 1091 -35.34 -15.32 -74.45
N SER A 1092 -36.29 -14.38 -74.46
CA SER A 1092 -36.29 -13.17 -73.63
C SER A 1092 -37.51 -13.06 -72.70
N THR A 1093 -38.16 -14.18 -72.39
CA THR A 1093 -39.36 -14.25 -71.55
C THR A 1093 -39.04 -14.93 -70.25
N ASN A 1094 -39.43 -14.31 -69.13
CA ASN A 1094 -39.24 -14.80 -67.77
C ASN A 1094 -40.62 -14.83 -67.10
N ASN A 1095 -41.03 -16.01 -66.59
CA ASN A 1095 -42.24 -16.16 -65.79
C ASN A 1095 -41.86 -16.68 -64.40
N GLU A 1096 -42.24 -15.96 -63.35
CA GLU A 1096 -41.83 -16.24 -61.95
C GLU A 1096 -43.01 -16.82 -61.13
N PHE A 1097 -42.68 -17.64 -60.13
CA PHE A 1097 -43.62 -18.33 -59.22
C PHE A 1097 -43.00 -18.53 -57.83
N THR A 1098 -43.83 -18.79 -56.83
CA THR A 1098 -43.41 -19.13 -55.46
C THR A 1098 -43.58 -20.63 -55.19
N MET A 1099 -42.90 -21.14 -54.16
CA MET A 1099 -42.97 -22.53 -53.73
C MET A 1099 -43.30 -22.60 -52.22
N VAL A 1100 -43.99 -23.65 -51.79
CA VAL A 1100 -44.46 -23.85 -50.41
C VAL A 1100 -44.32 -25.30 -49.97
N ASP A 1101 -44.21 -25.50 -48.66
CA ASP A 1101 -44.18 -26.78 -47.94
C ASP A 1101 -45.40 -26.80 -46.99
N ASP A 1102 -46.60 -26.93 -47.57
CA ASP A 1102 -47.90 -26.73 -46.89
C ASP A 1102 -48.85 -27.94 -46.96
N GLY A 1103 -48.43 -29.04 -47.59
CA GLY A 1103 -49.23 -30.22 -47.87
C GLY A 1103 -50.26 -30.02 -48.98
N THR A 1104 -50.12 -28.97 -49.81
CA THR A 1104 -51.03 -28.65 -50.91
C THR A 1104 -50.28 -28.31 -52.21
N GLY A 1105 -51.02 -27.93 -53.27
CA GLY A 1105 -50.47 -27.53 -54.58
C GLY A 1105 -49.81 -28.64 -55.43
N GLY A 1106 -49.27 -29.68 -54.80
CA GLY A 1106 -48.43 -30.73 -55.41
C GLY A 1106 -47.48 -31.38 -54.40
N ASP A 1107 -47.27 -30.75 -53.23
CA ASP A 1107 -46.62 -31.34 -52.06
C ASP A 1107 -47.49 -32.47 -51.46
N GLU A 1108 -46.84 -33.46 -50.85
CA GLU A 1108 -47.46 -34.60 -50.17
C GLU A 1108 -47.39 -34.50 -48.62
N THR A 1109 -46.42 -33.79 -48.02
CA THR A 1109 -46.20 -33.79 -46.55
C THR A 1109 -45.66 -32.45 -46.02
N ALA A 1110 -46.56 -31.60 -45.51
CA ALA A 1110 -46.21 -30.32 -44.90
C ALA A 1110 -45.17 -30.42 -43.77
N GLY A 1111 -44.13 -29.59 -43.86
CA GLY A 1111 -43.04 -29.46 -42.91
C GLY A 1111 -41.97 -30.56 -43.02
N ASP A 1112 -41.81 -31.19 -44.19
CA ASP A 1112 -40.75 -32.21 -44.40
C ASP A 1112 -39.45 -31.67 -45.01
N GLY A 1113 -39.43 -30.39 -45.42
CA GLY A 1113 -38.31 -29.71 -46.07
C GLY A 1113 -38.42 -29.66 -47.61
N THR A 1114 -39.49 -30.21 -48.19
CA THR A 1114 -39.68 -30.31 -49.66
C THR A 1114 -40.65 -29.26 -50.20
N TYR A 1115 -40.11 -28.12 -50.63
CA TYR A 1115 -40.90 -27.04 -51.21
C TYR A 1115 -41.37 -27.38 -52.62
N THR A 1116 -42.66 -27.15 -52.90
CA THR A 1116 -43.31 -27.44 -54.18
C THR A 1116 -43.97 -26.18 -54.78
N GLY A 1117 -43.92 -26.02 -56.10
CA GLY A 1117 -44.58 -24.90 -56.81
C GLY A 1117 -45.04 -25.27 -58.22
N THR A 1118 -46.09 -24.57 -58.71
CA THR A 1118 -46.73 -24.89 -59.99
C THR A 1118 -46.81 -23.67 -60.92
N ILE A 1119 -46.51 -23.84 -62.21
CA ILE A 1119 -46.52 -22.74 -63.19
C ILE A 1119 -46.93 -23.17 -64.61
N THR A 1120 -47.88 -22.45 -65.21
CA THR A 1120 -48.25 -22.61 -66.62
C THR A 1120 -47.37 -21.75 -67.54
N THR A 1121 -46.64 -22.35 -68.47
CA THR A 1121 -45.78 -21.64 -69.44
C THR A 1121 -46.05 -22.02 -70.90
N ASN A 1122 -45.61 -21.20 -71.87
CA ASN A 1122 -45.63 -21.53 -73.30
C ASN A 1122 -44.32 -21.05 -73.95
N PRO A 1123 -43.40 -21.97 -74.32
CA PRO A 1123 -42.09 -21.60 -74.88
C PRO A 1123 -42.15 -21.13 -76.35
N GLY A 1124 -43.30 -21.23 -77.02
CA GLY A 1124 -43.45 -20.81 -78.42
C GLY A 1124 -42.55 -21.60 -79.36
N ALA A 1125 -41.63 -20.90 -80.03
CA ALA A 1125 -40.68 -21.43 -80.99
C ALA A 1125 -39.22 -21.50 -80.47
N GLU A 1126 -39.02 -21.34 -79.16
CA GLU A 1126 -37.70 -21.55 -78.54
C GLU A 1126 -37.39 -23.04 -78.41
N ASN A 1127 -36.10 -23.41 -78.44
CA ASN A 1127 -35.67 -24.82 -78.49
C ASN A 1127 -35.42 -25.42 -77.09
N TRP A 1128 -35.37 -24.58 -76.07
CA TRP A 1128 -35.11 -24.94 -74.67
C TRP A 1128 -35.77 -23.92 -73.73
N ALA A 1129 -36.04 -24.35 -72.51
CA ALA A 1129 -36.35 -23.48 -71.37
C ALA A 1129 -35.45 -23.86 -70.19
N SER A 1130 -35.18 -22.91 -69.28
CA SER A 1130 -34.53 -23.19 -68.00
C SER A 1130 -35.53 -22.94 -66.87
N VAL A 1131 -35.68 -23.92 -65.99
CA VAL A 1131 -36.26 -23.71 -64.66
C VAL A 1131 -35.10 -23.31 -63.73
N GLU A 1132 -35.29 -22.25 -62.95
CA GLU A 1132 -34.33 -21.69 -61.98
C GLU A 1132 -35.07 -21.56 -60.64
N VAL A 1133 -34.48 -22.01 -59.53
CA VAL A 1133 -35.08 -21.92 -58.18
C VAL A 1133 -34.01 -21.49 -57.18
N TRP A 1134 -34.39 -20.63 -56.24
CA TRP A 1134 -33.56 -20.12 -55.15
C TRP A 1134 -34.38 -19.91 -53.87
N ALA A 1135 -33.74 -20.01 -52.71
CA ALA A 1135 -34.30 -19.62 -51.41
C ALA A 1135 -33.71 -18.29 -50.96
N LEU A 1136 -34.45 -17.58 -50.10
CA LEU A 1136 -34.07 -16.32 -49.47
C LEU A 1136 -34.14 -16.48 -47.95
N ASP A 1137 -33.12 -16.02 -47.24
CA ASP A 1137 -33.07 -15.98 -45.77
C ASP A 1137 -32.70 -14.58 -45.30
N GLY A 1138 -33.70 -13.72 -45.09
CA GLY A 1138 -33.49 -12.28 -44.93
C GLY A 1138 -32.72 -11.69 -46.12
N ASP A 1139 -31.49 -11.25 -45.87
CA ASP A 1139 -30.55 -10.72 -46.88
C ASP A 1139 -29.67 -11.80 -47.55
N LEU A 1140 -29.67 -13.04 -47.04
CA LEU A 1140 -28.93 -14.17 -47.62
C LEU A 1140 -29.77 -14.88 -48.70
N SER A 1141 -29.11 -15.61 -49.60
CA SER A 1141 -29.80 -16.34 -50.67
C SER A 1141 -29.06 -17.61 -51.07
N SER A 1142 -29.81 -18.66 -51.38
CA SER A 1142 -29.23 -19.94 -51.81
C SER A 1142 -28.50 -19.82 -53.14
N ASN A 1143 -27.66 -20.81 -53.44
CA ASN A 1143 -27.29 -21.09 -54.83
C ASN A 1143 -28.56 -21.31 -55.68
N VAL A 1144 -28.61 -20.70 -56.86
CA VAL A 1144 -29.68 -20.96 -57.84
C VAL A 1144 -29.51 -22.37 -58.40
N VAL A 1145 -30.37 -23.30 -57.98
CA VAL A 1145 -30.50 -24.62 -58.61
C VAL A 1145 -31.31 -24.49 -59.90
N LYS A 1146 -30.97 -25.28 -60.93
CA LYS A 1146 -31.63 -25.16 -62.23
C LYS A 1146 -31.64 -26.44 -63.04
N GLU A 1147 -32.70 -26.59 -63.83
CA GLU A 1147 -32.93 -27.72 -64.73
C GLU A 1147 -33.30 -27.19 -66.12
N GLN A 1148 -32.74 -27.79 -67.18
CA GLN A 1148 -32.92 -27.34 -68.56
C GLN A 1148 -33.78 -28.34 -69.35
N LEU A 1149 -34.95 -27.88 -69.79
CA LEU A 1149 -35.92 -28.67 -70.53
C LEU A 1149 -35.77 -28.41 -72.03
N SER A 1150 -35.80 -29.48 -72.83
CA SER A 1150 -35.93 -29.36 -74.30
C SER A 1150 -37.37 -29.03 -74.70
N VAL A 1151 -37.55 -28.37 -75.86
CA VAL A 1151 -38.87 -28.06 -76.41
C VAL A 1151 -39.15 -28.95 -77.63
N HIS A 1152 -40.14 -29.82 -77.50
CA HIS A 1152 -40.62 -30.69 -78.56
C HIS A 1152 -41.50 -29.92 -79.56
N HIS A 1153 -41.16 -30.02 -80.84
CA HIS A 1153 -42.02 -29.58 -81.94
C HIS A 1153 -42.56 -30.79 -82.68
N ALA A 1154 -43.89 -31.02 -82.57
CA ALA A 1154 -44.62 -32.20 -83.02
C ALA A 1154 -44.31 -32.62 -84.48
N SER A 1155 -43.31 -33.49 -84.63
CA SER A 1155 -42.75 -33.90 -85.93
C SER A 1155 -43.22 -35.31 -86.30
N GLY A 1156 -43.97 -35.41 -87.40
CA GLY A 1156 -44.69 -36.64 -87.73
C GLY A 1156 -43.81 -37.79 -88.28
N ILE A 1157 -43.66 -38.85 -87.47
CA ILE A 1157 -43.61 -40.29 -87.81
C ILE A 1157 -42.52 -40.82 -88.79
N SER A 1158 -41.94 -42.03 -88.65
CA SER A 1158 -42.30 -43.18 -87.78
C SER A 1158 -41.16 -44.22 -87.65
N GLY A 1159 -40.98 -44.80 -86.44
CA GLY A 1159 -40.64 -46.22 -86.23
C GLY A 1159 -39.17 -46.67 -86.32
N ILE A 1160 -38.75 -47.82 -85.75
CA ILE A 1160 -39.49 -48.87 -85.01
C ILE A 1160 -38.55 -49.58 -83.99
N PHE A 1161 -39.14 -50.20 -82.95
CA PHE A 1161 -38.51 -50.86 -81.79
C PHE A 1161 -37.39 -51.89 -82.04
N GLY A 1162 -36.46 -52.01 -81.07
CA GLY A 1162 -35.28 -52.92 -81.14
C GLY A 1162 -34.87 -53.72 -79.88
N LEU A 1163 -35.37 -53.39 -78.67
CA LEU A 1163 -35.39 -54.23 -77.43
C LEU A 1163 -34.07 -54.71 -76.76
N LEU A 1164 -34.07 -54.75 -75.41
CA LEU A 1164 -33.09 -55.38 -74.48
C LEU A 1164 -31.67 -54.75 -74.45
N GLY A 1165 -31.06 -54.37 -73.32
CA GLY A 1165 -31.46 -54.44 -71.91
C GLY A 1165 -30.29 -54.84 -71.00
N SER A 1166 -30.25 -54.34 -69.76
CA SER A 1166 -29.23 -54.56 -68.69
C SER A 1166 -27.85 -53.91 -68.86
N THR A 1167 -27.31 -53.41 -67.73
CA THR A 1167 -25.89 -53.04 -67.39
C THR A 1167 -25.05 -52.31 -68.46
N GLY A 1168 -24.40 -51.17 -68.20
CA GLY A 1168 -23.87 -50.66 -66.93
C GLY A 1168 -22.33 -50.72 -66.92
N ILE A 1169 -21.68 -49.68 -66.38
CA ILE A 1169 -20.22 -49.58 -66.10
C ILE A 1169 -19.28 -49.37 -67.30
N THR A 1170 -18.73 -48.14 -67.35
CA THR A 1170 -17.41 -47.65 -67.85
C THR A 1170 -16.54 -48.51 -68.78
N ALA A 1171 -16.11 -47.92 -69.91
CA ALA A 1171 -14.82 -48.27 -70.55
C ALA A 1171 -14.30 -47.17 -71.51
N LEU A 1172 -13.45 -46.25 -71.04
CA LEU A 1172 -12.54 -45.48 -71.91
C LEU A 1172 -11.29 -45.08 -71.14
N VAL A 1173 -10.19 -45.81 -71.37
CA VAL A 1173 -8.95 -45.75 -70.57
C VAL A 1173 -7.74 -45.62 -71.50
N ALA A 1174 -6.78 -44.79 -71.09
CA ALA A 1174 -5.46 -44.59 -71.68
C ALA A 1174 -5.40 -43.91 -73.07
N LEU A 1175 -4.22 -43.35 -73.35
CA LEU A 1175 -3.92 -42.30 -74.34
C LEU A 1175 -4.66 -40.98 -74.03
N VAL A 1176 -4.01 -39.82 -73.99
CA VAL A 1176 -2.67 -39.46 -74.51
C VAL A 1176 -1.71 -39.05 -73.39
N LEU A 1177 -0.50 -39.60 -73.42
CA LEU A 1177 0.62 -39.28 -72.53
C LEU A 1177 1.70 -38.48 -73.31
N ILE A 1178 2.39 -37.56 -72.60
CA ILE A 1178 3.72 -36.99 -72.89
C ILE A 1178 3.81 -35.93 -74.01
N LEU A 1179 4.72 -34.94 -73.81
CA LEU A 1179 5.00 -33.68 -74.57
C LEU A 1179 4.04 -32.50 -74.25
N ALA A 1180 4.25 -31.65 -73.24
CA ALA A 1180 5.43 -31.20 -72.47
C ALA A 1180 6.35 -30.15 -73.11
N LEU A 1181 6.71 -29.13 -72.29
CA LEU A 1181 7.69 -28.04 -72.44
C LEU A 1181 7.32 -26.88 -73.42
N VAL A 1182 7.25 -25.57 -73.09
CA VAL A 1182 7.78 -24.64 -72.02
C VAL A 1182 8.90 -23.70 -72.50
N GLY A 1183 8.74 -22.40 -72.19
CA GLY A 1183 9.79 -21.37 -72.17
C GLY A 1183 9.23 -19.97 -72.51
N GLY A 1184 9.48 -18.89 -71.76
CA GLY A 1184 10.14 -18.66 -70.45
C GLY A 1184 9.50 -17.42 -69.79
N LEU A 1185 10.14 -16.56 -68.99
CA LEU A 1185 11.48 -16.47 -68.37
C LEU A 1185 11.43 -15.32 -67.31
N TYR A 1186 12.48 -15.13 -66.48
CA TYR A 1186 12.65 -14.07 -65.45
C TYR A 1186 11.80 -14.23 -64.15
N VAL A 1187 12.30 -13.98 -62.93
CA VAL A 1187 13.71 -13.87 -62.46
C VAL A 1187 13.87 -14.15 -60.93
N LEU A 1188 15.12 -14.39 -60.50
CA LEU A 1188 15.75 -14.46 -59.15
C LEU A 1188 14.90 -14.18 -57.88
N ARG A 1189 15.09 -14.81 -56.70
CA ARG A 1189 15.83 -16.00 -56.16
C ARG A 1189 15.25 -16.22 -54.73
N GLY A 1190 15.06 -17.40 -54.13
CA GLY A 1190 15.52 -18.80 -54.36
C GLY A 1190 16.23 -19.33 -53.09
N LYS A 1191 16.29 -20.61 -52.69
CA LYS A 1191 16.19 -21.97 -53.33
C LYS A 1191 16.21 -23.07 -52.21
N ARG A 1192 16.01 -24.41 -52.36
CA ARG A 1192 15.35 -25.39 -53.29
C ARG A 1192 15.56 -26.87 -52.82
N ARG A 1193 14.51 -27.72 -52.78
CA ARG A 1193 14.50 -29.23 -52.90
C ARG A 1193 13.03 -29.73 -52.86
N LEU A 1194 12.53 -30.86 -53.41
CA LEU A 1194 12.93 -31.86 -54.46
C LEU A 1194 13.67 -33.18 -54.08
N ALA A 1195 13.04 -34.33 -54.38
CA ALA A 1195 13.54 -35.73 -54.38
C ALA A 1195 12.76 -36.63 -55.38
N ALA A 1196 13.05 -37.94 -55.49
CA ALA A 1196 12.41 -38.90 -56.40
C ALA A 1196 12.58 -40.39 -55.98
N ASP A 1197 11.85 -41.29 -56.67
CA ASP A 1197 11.89 -42.78 -56.66
C ASP A 1197 11.18 -43.53 -55.50
N LEU A 1198 11.12 -44.86 -55.61
CA LEU A 1198 10.37 -45.82 -54.76
C LEU A 1198 10.90 -45.99 -53.33
N GLU A 1199 9.99 -46.45 -52.46
CA GLU A 1199 10.22 -47.23 -51.23
C GLU A 1199 10.97 -46.49 -50.09
N LEU A 1200 10.48 -46.52 -48.84
CA LEU A 1200 10.63 -47.62 -47.88
C LEU A 1200 12.12 -47.95 -47.63
N ILE A 1201 12.58 -47.66 -46.40
CA ILE A 1201 13.97 -47.81 -45.90
C ILE A 1201 14.95 -46.81 -46.57
N GLU A 1202 15.30 -45.67 -45.95
CA GLU A 1202 16.21 -45.49 -44.80
C GLU A 1202 17.72 -45.55 -45.18
N SER A 1203 18.52 -44.67 -44.54
CA SER A 1203 20.01 -44.70 -44.40
C SER A 1203 20.96 -44.21 -45.52
N TRP A 1204 22.16 -43.76 -45.08
CA TRP A 1204 23.37 -43.29 -45.82
C TRP A 1204 23.20 -42.01 -46.68
N GLY A 1205 24.09 -41.01 -46.71
CA GLY A 1205 25.37 -40.67 -46.04
C GLY A 1205 25.83 -39.30 -46.62
N GLY A 1206 26.83 -38.56 -46.14
CA GLY A 1206 27.98 -38.87 -45.30
C GLY A 1206 29.29 -38.38 -45.98
N GLY A 1207 29.76 -37.16 -45.66
CA GLY A 1207 31.03 -36.59 -46.16
C GLY A 1207 31.00 -36.06 -47.62
N MET A 1208 32.00 -35.33 -48.12
CA MET A 1208 33.26 -34.76 -47.56
C MET A 1208 33.49 -33.40 -48.29
N GLY A 1209 34.26 -32.39 -47.84
CA GLY A 1209 35.29 -32.22 -46.80
C GLY A 1209 36.31 -31.19 -47.36
N ALA A 1210 37.04 -30.38 -46.62
CA ALA A 1210 37.27 -30.24 -45.16
C ALA A 1210 37.49 -28.71 -44.87
N GLU A 1211 37.74 -28.17 -43.66
CA GLU A 1211 38.43 -28.71 -42.47
C GLU A 1211 37.82 -28.18 -41.14
N GLN A 1212 37.56 -29.12 -40.20
CA GLN A 1212 37.74 -29.05 -38.73
C GLN A 1212 36.94 -28.02 -37.86
N MET A 1213 36.49 -28.31 -36.63
CA MET A 1213 36.39 -29.55 -35.81
C MET A 1213 35.46 -29.35 -34.57
N PHE A 1214 34.68 -30.38 -34.20
CA PHE A 1214 34.24 -30.78 -32.83
C PHE A 1214 33.28 -29.84 -32.02
N ASP A 1215 32.43 -30.31 -31.08
CA ASP A 1215 31.79 -31.65 -30.87
C ASP A 1215 30.66 -31.59 -29.81
N LEU A 1216 29.75 -32.58 -29.83
CA LEU A 1216 28.81 -33.02 -28.77
C LEU A 1216 27.82 -32.03 -28.11
N GLY A 1217 26.91 -32.61 -27.31
CA GLY A 1217 25.88 -31.98 -26.49
C GLY A 1217 25.35 -32.96 -25.43
N ASP A 1218 24.13 -32.69 -24.94
CA ASP A 1218 23.33 -33.44 -23.94
C ASP A 1218 23.76 -33.39 -22.45
N ASP A 1219 22.72 -33.34 -21.61
CA ASP A 1219 22.57 -33.67 -20.18
C ASP A 1219 23.20 -32.87 -19.01
N GLU A 1220 22.34 -32.76 -17.98
CA GLU A 1220 22.55 -32.73 -16.52
C GLU A 1220 23.28 -31.58 -15.77
N THR A 1221 22.49 -30.96 -14.88
CA THR A 1221 22.82 -30.49 -13.51
C THR A 1221 23.65 -29.21 -13.29
N ALA A 1222 23.31 -28.53 -12.19
CA ALA A 1222 24.09 -27.42 -11.63
C ALA A 1222 25.21 -27.94 -10.68
N PRO A 1223 26.41 -27.36 -10.69
CA PRO A 1223 27.47 -27.66 -9.73
C PRO A 1223 27.45 -26.71 -8.52
N LYS A 1224 27.78 -27.24 -7.33
CA LYS A 1224 28.14 -26.43 -6.15
C LYS A 1224 29.61 -25.97 -6.21
N LEU A 1225 29.94 -25.02 -5.32
CA LEU A 1225 31.26 -24.48 -4.90
C LEU A 1225 32.34 -25.57 -4.62
N PRO A 1226 33.66 -25.27 -4.41
CA PRO A 1226 34.29 -23.97 -4.04
C PRO A 1226 35.71 -23.64 -4.65
N ASP A 1227 36.28 -22.47 -4.33
CA ASP A 1227 37.44 -22.30 -3.39
C ASP A 1227 38.59 -21.28 -3.71
N MET A 1228 39.11 -20.66 -2.63
CA MET A 1228 40.38 -19.94 -2.34
C MET A 1228 40.94 -18.68 -3.10
N GLU A 1229 41.14 -17.65 -2.26
CA GLU A 1229 42.34 -16.78 -2.04
C GLU A 1229 42.72 -15.56 -2.93
N ALA A 1230 42.97 -14.44 -2.22
CA ALA A 1230 43.84 -13.28 -2.51
C ALA A 1230 43.42 -12.30 -3.64
N GLU A 1231 43.83 -11.02 -3.66
CA GLU A 1231 44.71 -10.23 -2.78
C GLU A 1231 44.26 -8.74 -2.77
N ALA A 1232 44.46 -7.99 -1.67
CA ALA A 1232 44.03 -6.59 -1.57
C ALA A 1232 45.14 -5.58 -1.98
N PRO A 1233 44.93 -4.69 -2.97
CA PRO A 1233 45.87 -3.62 -3.31
C PRO A 1233 45.75 -2.40 -2.36
N PRO A 1234 46.81 -1.57 -2.21
CA PRO A 1234 47.08 -0.89 -0.94
C PRO A 1234 46.64 0.58 -0.86
N ALA A 1235 46.55 1.08 0.37
CA ALA A 1235 46.56 2.51 0.67
C ALA A 1235 47.84 3.17 0.15
N MET A 1236 47.72 4.34 -0.48
CA MET A 1236 48.86 5.09 -1.02
C MET A 1236 48.82 6.55 -0.56
N SER A 1237 49.74 6.90 0.34
CA SER A 1237 49.97 8.25 0.83
C SER A 1237 51.06 8.98 0.04
N ASP A 1238 51.09 10.30 0.20
CA ASP A 1238 52.21 11.23 -0.05
C ASP A 1238 52.28 11.93 -1.42
N PHE A 1239 52.97 13.09 -1.43
CA PHE A 1239 52.73 14.25 -2.30
C PHE A 1239 53.53 14.30 -3.61
N GLY A 1240 53.01 15.09 -4.57
CA GLY A 1240 53.75 15.57 -5.75
C GLY A 1240 53.12 16.79 -6.41
N GLU A 1241 53.62 18.00 -6.10
CA GLU A 1241 53.39 19.25 -6.86
C GLU A 1241 53.99 19.18 -8.28
N PRO A 1242 53.60 20.07 -9.24
CA PRO A 1242 52.76 21.27 -9.10
C PRO A 1242 51.54 21.39 -10.04
#